data_AF-A0A180GEB6-F1
#
_entry.id   AF-A0A180GEB6-F1
#
_cell.length_a   1.000
_cell.length_b   1.000
_cell.length_c   1.000
_cell.angle_alpha   90.00
_cell.angle_beta   90.00
_cell.angle_gamma   90.00
#
_symmetry.space_group_name_H-M   'P 1'
#
loop_
_entity.id
_entity.type
_entity.pdbx_description
1 polymer ?
#
loop_
_entity_poly.entity_id
_entity_poly.type
_entity_poly.pdbx_seq_one_letter_code
_entity_poly.pdbx_strand_id
1 'polypeptide(L)'
;MAQPFFVKGADQVVVNFGSVGFTKTTGVEKRGKGTWKIQRTYCLGVLVCNIDTCHEPKCPGAAGRCPGKVTWEACNGTALRFDFHIPSGWALLRHRGLHDHPWPESKKPDPLARADLKAEIVKNPSAGAFKLKMGQPSTLDDPITSVTEIHGSFINADRLRYYRRLMLRELNIVPDKLGAGVGDKFMMDLFQWNARGLLIISSGFQTECEHFTFQTKWMAERLLARDENNEVYQGGLISDVTYRFFENGYLLTTSMFCEQTARWIPAQISWIRGLSVNYYKLHFSALLRQFVRPDITPSERDLMVRQVVDFSLAQTEGFKAAYMDVFACTDPMRAAKMIKGCHQHFRAQVTRVRRNRSILSADQDADFQKKCMALLDPIEEGGLTHEEKLDELRRLFPKTKRWLDWWTMSDIQSMLFPSRRPMLDDHPDGEDGLPDTTNAIESMHRVYYMISSGKKCLIVGMVELLGFISVLEEEYNAVMCGVSVEYGSQTKMQRKFINDGRPPDTTAGLLDGPEPSIKKKNAGRPKNSLNVEPEEPHLKNRCWMSAALESLFALYNPLWLRDSKGKGATLFYHLAMHFGSRTTFNLTKIGRIRTVLTNAQTKLFNMCNERHQARFQPGAFASCDFFIELLLDPKLNPTKALTGLFEVVEHRDFACRSAEPCLVPQIRSLTPIKIELKNFLENGLNPSDVSGLILLWTTTGLSKTPGLVCRCDSIKASSEQKPKPRGRPKKVKDLSPAISVKSQRPEDTNLPPQHLYFFMEVTQPSDPIERERYMGAMDWPYQITISGVKFTLFSRGYWNGCHYWCKNDGNARLVNTDMSSIGGRHPFTSWLFYTRVWTSEEEEHVKSAIAKISNANPNAEGYVVDEFDISDSSDVDDASEEAQDRKDSAGESDSSDGEEDLSDSSAGSSPESDSEEAKAVRTASIPNIKVPVSTADISASPKSQSNPQPNNQSH
;
A
#
# COMPACT_ATOMS: atom_id res chain seq x y z
N MET A 1 20.32 24.31 56.85
CA MET A 1 21.04 23.38 55.96
C MET A 1 20.93 23.86 54.52
N ALA A 2 22.05 24.16 53.88
CA ALA A 2 22.06 24.56 52.47
C ALA A 2 21.51 23.41 51.60
N GLN A 3 20.51 23.70 50.77
CA GLN A 3 20.00 22.72 49.81
C GLN A 3 21.12 22.42 48.80
N PRO A 4 21.50 21.14 48.59
CA PRO A 4 22.49 20.80 47.58
C PRO A 4 22.00 21.28 46.21
N PHE A 5 22.79 22.13 45.56
CA PHE A 5 22.57 22.51 44.17
C PHE A 5 23.83 22.25 43.36
N PHE A 6 23.65 21.85 42.11
CA PHE A 6 24.73 21.56 41.19
C PHE A 6 24.44 22.23 39.86
N VAL A 7 25.41 22.95 39.31
CA VAL A 7 25.31 23.61 38.00
C VAL A 7 26.12 22.81 37.00
N LYS A 8 25.46 22.33 35.95
CA LYS A 8 26.08 21.72 34.78
C LYS A 8 26.39 22.82 33.76
N GLY A 9 27.66 23.03 33.46
CA GLY A 9 28.09 23.92 32.37
C GLY A 9 27.59 23.46 30.99
N ALA A 10 27.60 24.39 30.02
CA ALA A 10 27.23 24.09 28.63
C ALA A 10 28.09 22.95 28.05
N ASP A 11 29.40 23.05 28.22
CA ASP A 11 30.40 22.12 27.67
C ASP A 11 30.68 20.92 28.60
N GLN A 12 30.08 20.91 29.79
CA GLN A 12 30.29 19.84 30.75
C GLN A 12 29.46 18.61 30.36
N VAL A 13 30.14 17.50 30.05
CA VAL A 13 29.50 16.21 29.75
C VAL A 13 29.26 15.45 31.04
N VAL A 14 27.99 15.26 31.40
CA VAL A 14 27.58 14.46 32.57
C VAL A 14 26.60 13.40 32.09
N VAL A 15 27.03 12.14 32.07
CA VAL A 15 26.33 11.02 31.41
C VAL A 15 24.95 10.74 32.02
N ASN A 16 24.79 10.91 33.33
CA ASN A 16 23.58 10.58 34.08
C ASN A 16 22.77 11.81 34.54
N PHE A 17 23.07 13.02 34.04
CA PHE A 17 22.37 14.23 34.47
C PHE A 17 20.87 14.16 34.14
N GLY A 18 20.01 14.41 35.12
CA GLY A 18 18.55 14.23 35.00
C GLY A 18 18.04 12.83 35.34
N SER A 19 18.94 11.90 35.70
CA SER A 19 18.60 10.58 36.21
C SER A 19 18.70 10.54 37.74
N VAL A 20 17.95 9.63 38.36
CA VAL A 20 18.06 9.34 39.80
C VAL A 20 17.84 7.84 40.03
N GLY A 21 18.48 7.28 41.06
CA GLY A 21 18.49 5.85 41.38
C GLY A 21 17.35 5.37 42.28
N PHE A 22 16.56 6.27 42.89
CA PHE A 22 15.44 5.89 43.76
C PHE A 22 14.10 5.79 43.02
N THR A 23 13.13 5.10 43.63
CA THR A 23 11.74 5.00 43.15
C THR A 23 11.07 6.35 43.15
N LYS A 24 10.50 6.78 42.03
CA LYS A 24 10.11 8.18 41.81
C LYS A 24 8.82 8.38 41.06
N THR A 25 8.24 9.56 41.25
CA THR A 25 7.37 10.23 40.28
C THR A 25 8.10 11.40 39.64
N THR A 26 7.75 11.74 38.40
CA THR A 26 8.41 12.82 37.67
C THR A 26 7.38 13.68 36.95
N GLY A 27 7.44 14.99 37.17
CA GLY A 27 6.68 15.99 36.43
C GLY A 27 7.62 16.84 35.58
N VAL A 28 7.22 17.15 34.35
CA VAL A 28 8.00 18.01 33.45
C VAL A 28 7.17 19.22 33.05
N GLU A 29 7.77 20.40 33.16
CA GLU A 29 7.17 21.69 32.84
C GLU A 29 8.10 22.44 31.87
N LYS A 30 7.54 23.20 30.92
CA LYS A 30 8.33 24.08 30.05
C LYS A 30 8.02 25.54 30.39
N ARG A 31 9.04 26.37 30.57
CA ARG A 31 8.92 27.81 30.89
C ARG A 31 9.62 28.69 29.87
N GLY A 32 9.25 29.98 29.87
CA GLY A 32 9.85 30.99 29.00
C GLY A 32 9.74 30.63 27.51
N LYS A 33 8.53 30.35 27.02
CA LYS A 33 8.28 29.91 25.62
C LYS A 33 9.07 28.64 25.21
N GLY A 34 9.43 27.78 26.16
CA GLY A 34 10.15 26.54 25.90
C GLY A 34 11.67 26.64 25.99
N THR A 35 12.20 27.83 26.30
CA THR A 35 13.63 28.05 26.60
C THR A 35 14.11 27.20 27.78
N TRP A 36 13.23 26.95 28.74
CA TRP A 36 13.51 26.18 29.95
C TRP A 36 12.67 24.91 29.99
N LYS A 37 13.31 23.77 30.22
CA LYS A 37 12.65 22.51 30.60
C LYS A 37 12.94 22.24 32.07
N ILE A 38 11.91 22.15 32.89
CA ILE A 38 12.00 21.91 34.34
C ILE A 38 11.46 20.52 34.63
N GLN A 39 12.28 19.65 35.20
CA GLN A 39 11.91 18.31 35.63
C GLN A 39 11.92 18.25 37.16
N ARG A 40 10.76 18.03 37.77
CA ARG A 40 10.63 17.77 39.22
C ARG A 40 10.50 16.28 39.44
N THR A 41 11.29 15.74 40.33
CA THR A 41 11.35 14.31 40.66
C THR A 41 11.10 14.15 42.14
N TYR A 42 10.07 13.41 42.53
CA TYR A 42 9.73 13.17 43.94
C TYR A 42 10.02 11.71 44.29
N CYS A 43 10.62 11.47 45.45
CA CYS A 43 10.83 10.12 45.93
C CYS A 43 9.51 9.51 46.40
N LEU A 44 9.29 8.24 46.06
CA LEU A 44 8.16 7.46 46.55
C LEU A 44 8.52 6.59 47.76
N GLY A 45 9.80 6.48 48.10
CA GLY A 45 10.30 5.54 49.10
C GLY A 45 10.56 4.14 48.53
N VAL A 46 10.45 3.12 49.37
CA VAL A 46 10.91 1.75 49.08
C VAL A 46 9.96 0.70 49.66
N LEU A 47 9.94 -0.46 49.04
CA LEU A 47 9.26 -1.64 49.57
C LEU A 47 10.27 -2.46 50.37
N VAL A 48 10.00 -2.70 51.65
CA VAL A 48 10.87 -3.45 52.55
C VAL A 48 10.17 -4.74 53.00
N CYS A 49 10.93 -5.82 53.08
CA CYS A 49 10.50 -7.06 53.71
C CYS A 49 10.81 -7.00 55.21
N ASN A 50 9.94 -7.53 56.05
CA ASN A 50 10.19 -7.66 57.49
C ASN A 50 11.21 -8.75 57.87
N ILE A 51 11.79 -9.45 56.89
CA ILE A 51 12.84 -10.44 57.08
C ILE A 51 14.14 -9.82 56.56
N ASP A 52 15.11 -9.59 57.44
CA ASP A 52 16.35 -8.86 57.15
C ASP A 52 17.20 -9.50 56.04
N THR A 53 17.09 -10.82 55.85
CA THR A 53 17.80 -11.56 54.78
C THR A 53 17.08 -11.54 53.43
N CYS A 54 15.91 -10.89 53.33
CA CYS A 54 15.12 -10.83 52.10
C CYS A 54 15.31 -9.49 51.39
N HIS A 55 16.04 -9.51 50.27
CA HIS A 55 16.31 -8.33 49.45
C HIS A 55 15.32 -8.16 48.29
N GLU A 56 14.30 -9.01 48.16
CA GLU A 56 13.36 -8.94 47.03
C GLU A 56 12.21 -7.93 47.27
N PRO A 57 11.98 -6.98 46.35
CA PRO A 57 10.87 -6.00 46.45
C PRO A 57 9.48 -6.62 46.24
N LYS A 58 9.43 -7.91 45.89
CA LYS A 58 8.21 -8.70 45.72
C LYS A 58 8.34 -9.96 46.57
N CYS A 59 7.78 -9.99 47.77
CA CYS A 59 7.67 -11.22 48.58
C CYS A 59 6.37 -11.94 48.18
N PRO A 60 6.33 -13.29 48.03
CA PRO A 60 7.32 -14.32 48.42
C PRO A 60 8.51 -14.58 47.46
N GLY A 61 8.86 -13.61 46.62
CA GLY A 61 9.88 -13.73 45.59
C GLY A 61 9.35 -14.42 44.33
N ALA A 62 10.11 -14.43 43.24
CA ALA A 62 9.73 -15.17 42.03
C ALA A 62 9.59 -16.68 42.27
N ALA A 63 10.35 -17.22 43.23
CA ALA A 63 10.31 -18.63 43.63
C ALA A 63 9.21 -18.97 44.66
N GLY A 64 8.52 -17.96 45.20
CA GLY A 64 7.39 -18.18 46.12
C GLY A 64 7.74 -18.72 47.50
N ARG A 65 9.00 -18.62 47.95
CA ARG A 65 9.49 -19.26 49.18
C ARG A 65 9.67 -18.35 50.38
N CYS A 66 9.67 -17.03 50.19
CA CYS A 66 9.90 -16.12 51.32
C CYS A 66 8.59 -15.93 52.12
N PRO A 67 8.55 -16.25 53.43
CA PRO A 67 7.34 -16.08 54.25
C PRO A 67 7.14 -14.63 54.72
N GLY A 68 8.03 -13.71 54.34
CA GLY A 68 8.03 -12.32 54.81
C GLY A 68 6.84 -11.51 54.29
N LYS A 69 6.52 -10.43 55.01
CA LYS A 69 5.50 -9.46 54.64
C LYS A 69 6.19 -8.19 54.12
N VAL A 70 5.78 -7.74 52.93
CA VAL A 70 6.26 -6.49 52.35
C VAL A 70 5.47 -5.32 52.90
N THR A 71 6.17 -4.29 53.35
CA THR A 71 5.60 -3.00 53.73
C THR A 71 6.19 -1.90 52.86
N TRP A 72 5.45 -0.82 52.68
CA TRP A 72 5.91 0.34 51.93
C TRP A 72 6.35 1.42 52.92
N GLU A 73 7.64 1.75 52.89
CA GLU A 73 8.21 2.89 53.59
C GLU A 73 8.17 4.10 52.68
N ALA A 74 7.25 5.04 52.97
CA ALA A 74 7.05 6.24 52.17
C ALA A 74 8.13 7.30 52.46
N CYS A 75 8.71 7.87 51.41
CA CYS A 75 9.66 8.99 51.53
C CYS A 75 8.94 10.33 51.37
N ASN A 76 8.69 11.03 52.48
CA ASN A 76 7.93 12.28 52.47
C ASN A 76 8.86 13.49 52.46
N GLY A 77 8.66 14.41 51.52
CA GLY A 77 9.35 15.70 51.49
C GLY A 77 10.68 15.73 50.72
N THR A 78 11.09 14.61 50.12
CA THR A 78 12.34 14.53 49.32
C THR A 78 12.08 14.67 47.82
N ALA A 79 12.70 15.68 47.21
CA ALA A 79 12.50 16.04 45.82
C ALA A 79 13.76 16.61 45.16
N LEU A 80 13.94 16.28 43.88
CA LEU A 80 14.94 16.89 43.00
C LEU A 80 14.25 17.73 41.93
N ARG A 81 14.91 18.81 41.53
CA ARG A 81 14.50 19.65 40.42
C ARG A 81 15.68 19.85 39.48
N PHE A 82 15.50 19.47 38.22
CA PHE A 82 16.45 19.74 37.14
C PHE A 82 15.87 20.85 36.25
N ASP A 83 16.59 21.94 36.07
CA ASP A 83 16.26 23.01 35.12
C ASP A 83 17.25 22.95 33.96
N PHE A 84 16.78 22.65 32.77
CA PHE A 84 17.57 22.58 31.55
C PHE A 84 17.33 23.83 30.71
N HIS A 85 18.38 24.57 30.41
CA HIS A 85 18.34 25.67 29.45
C HIS A 85 18.60 25.10 28.05
N ILE A 86 17.55 25.06 27.21
CA ILE A 86 17.63 24.38 25.91
C ILE A 86 18.61 25.07 24.94
N PRO A 87 18.61 26.41 24.79
CA PRO A 87 19.46 27.06 23.80
C PRO A 87 20.97 26.91 24.04
N SER A 88 21.39 26.92 25.30
CA SER A 88 22.83 26.95 25.63
C SER A 88 23.34 25.67 26.31
N GLY A 89 22.47 24.68 26.56
CA GLY A 89 22.87 23.39 27.14
C GLY A 89 23.29 23.39 28.62
N TRP A 90 23.29 24.54 29.31
CA TRP A 90 23.53 24.59 30.76
C TRP A 90 22.32 24.07 31.52
N ALA A 91 22.55 23.47 32.69
CA ALA A 91 21.47 22.96 33.53
C ALA A 91 21.76 23.13 35.02
N LEU A 92 20.71 23.17 35.82
CA LEU A 92 20.78 23.30 37.28
C LEU A 92 20.05 22.12 37.92
N LEU A 93 20.68 21.45 38.87
CA LEU A 93 20.06 20.49 39.77
C LEU A 93 19.89 21.14 41.14
N ARG A 94 18.72 20.94 41.77
CA ARG A 94 18.41 21.33 43.15
C ARG A 94 17.82 20.15 43.90
N HIS A 95 18.31 19.88 45.10
CA HIS A 95 17.81 18.83 45.98
C HIS A 95 17.16 19.43 47.24
N ARG A 96 16.02 18.88 47.65
CA ARG A 96 15.33 19.20 48.90
C ARG A 96 14.97 17.90 49.62
N GLY A 97 15.14 17.89 50.95
CA GLY A 97 14.78 16.75 51.81
C GLY A 97 15.98 15.83 52.09
N LEU A 98 15.69 14.71 52.76
CA LEU A 98 16.64 13.63 53.09
C LEU A 98 15.95 12.29 52.83
N HIS A 99 16.66 11.33 52.26
CA HIS A 99 16.14 9.97 52.07
C HIS A 99 16.34 9.17 53.36
N ASP A 100 15.29 9.05 54.16
CA ASP A 100 15.28 8.25 55.40
C ASP A 100 14.61 6.89 55.16
N HIS A 101 15.20 6.13 54.25
CA HIS A 101 14.80 4.77 53.92
C HIS A 101 15.96 4.06 53.20
N PRO A 102 16.00 2.72 53.19
CA PRO A 102 16.99 1.97 52.41
C PRO A 102 16.96 2.33 50.92
N TRP A 103 18.12 2.30 50.26
CA TRP A 103 18.18 2.53 48.81
C TRP A 103 17.53 1.36 48.05
N PRO A 104 16.56 1.62 47.16
CA PRO A 104 15.92 0.56 46.39
C PRO A 104 16.86 -0.02 45.34
N GLU A 105 16.79 -1.33 45.12
CA GLU A 105 17.49 -1.97 43.99
C GLU A 105 16.84 -1.56 42.66
N SER A 106 17.65 -1.04 41.73
CA SER A 106 17.16 -0.65 40.42
C SER A 106 16.90 -1.86 39.54
N LYS A 107 15.68 -1.95 38.98
CA LYS A 107 15.34 -3.00 38.00
C LYS A 107 16.06 -2.83 36.66
N LYS A 108 16.46 -1.60 36.30
CA LYS A 108 17.08 -1.28 35.00
C LYS A 108 18.47 -0.70 35.21
N PRO A 109 19.46 -1.05 34.39
CA PRO A 109 20.79 -0.45 34.49
C PRO A 109 20.67 1.05 34.23
N ASP A 110 21.34 1.84 35.05
CA ASP A 110 21.43 3.28 34.88
C ASP A 110 22.37 3.64 33.71
N PRO A 111 22.43 4.92 33.29
CA PRO A 111 23.27 5.33 32.17
C PRO A 111 24.77 4.98 32.33
N LEU A 112 25.32 4.99 33.54
CA LEU A 112 26.73 4.65 33.79
C LEU A 112 26.94 3.15 33.62
N ALA A 113 26.12 2.30 34.27
CA ALA A 113 26.19 0.85 34.10
C ALA A 113 26.01 0.40 32.64
N ARG A 114 25.23 1.14 31.84
CA ARG A 114 25.12 0.90 30.38
C ARG A 114 26.40 1.26 29.63
N ALA A 115 27.06 2.35 30.02
CA ALA A 115 28.33 2.75 29.43
C ALA A 115 29.44 1.75 29.75
N ASP A 116 29.49 1.27 31.00
CA ASP A 116 30.45 0.25 31.44
C ASP A 116 30.22 -1.08 30.73
N LEU A 117 28.96 -1.53 30.60
CA LEU A 117 28.63 -2.71 29.80
C LEU A 117 29.05 -2.54 28.33
N LYS A 118 28.90 -1.34 27.77
CA LYS A 118 29.31 -1.06 26.39
C LYS A 118 30.82 -1.14 26.25
N ALA A 119 31.58 -0.60 27.20
CA ALA A 119 33.04 -0.71 27.24
C ALA A 119 33.49 -2.18 27.30
N GLU A 120 32.80 -3.01 28.10
CA GLU A 120 33.11 -4.44 28.20
C GLU A 120 32.79 -5.20 26.91
N ILE A 121 31.69 -4.88 26.24
CA ILE A 121 31.34 -5.47 24.93
C ILE A 121 32.36 -5.09 23.85
N VAL A 122 32.93 -3.88 23.90
CA VAL A 122 33.95 -3.44 22.93
C VAL A 122 35.23 -4.29 23.04
N LYS A 123 35.62 -4.71 24.25
CA LYS A 123 36.77 -5.60 24.45
C LYS A 123 36.59 -6.96 23.76
N ASN A 124 35.37 -7.49 23.71
CA ASN A 124 35.06 -8.76 23.04
C ASN A 124 33.66 -8.78 22.40
N PRO A 125 33.50 -8.21 21.19
CA PRO A 125 32.18 -8.07 20.56
C PRO A 125 31.49 -9.41 20.22
N SER A 126 32.27 -10.48 20.02
CA SER A 126 31.76 -11.82 19.71
C SER A 126 31.27 -12.58 20.95
N ALA A 127 31.62 -12.13 22.16
CA ALA A 127 31.19 -12.79 23.39
C ALA A 127 29.67 -12.72 23.56
N GLY A 128 29.03 -13.89 23.61
CA GLY A 128 27.60 -14.03 23.90
C GLY A 128 27.27 -13.68 25.35
N ALA A 129 25.98 -13.50 25.66
CA ALA A 129 25.52 -13.09 27.00
C ALA A 129 25.98 -14.03 28.13
N PHE A 130 26.06 -15.33 27.87
CA PHE A 130 26.57 -16.30 28.86
C PHE A 130 28.07 -16.12 29.11
N LYS A 131 28.85 -15.91 28.05
CA LYS A 131 30.30 -15.67 28.12
C LYS A 131 30.64 -14.37 28.86
N LEU A 132 29.85 -13.31 28.64
CA LEU A 132 29.96 -12.05 29.37
C LEU A 132 29.64 -12.20 30.87
N LYS A 133 28.71 -13.08 31.25
CA LYS A 133 28.39 -13.36 32.65
C LYS A 133 29.48 -14.13 33.38
N MET A 134 30.08 -15.11 32.72
CA MET A 134 31.16 -15.90 33.32
C MET A 134 32.42 -15.06 33.57
N GLY A 135 32.61 -14.00 32.78
CA GLY A 135 33.91 -13.32 32.68
C GLY A 135 34.90 -14.21 31.93
N GLN A 136 35.86 -13.61 31.23
CA GLN A 136 37.03 -14.34 30.77
C GLN A 136 38.27 -13.54 31.15
N PRO A 137 39.25 -14.16 31.82
CA PRO A 137 40.54 -13.54 32.00
C PRO A 137 41.20 -13.38 30.63
N SER A 138 41.55 -12.14 30.28
CA SER A 138 42.32 -11.83 29.08
C SER A 138 43.80 -12.23 29.24
N THR A 139 44.29 -12.26 30.48
CA THR A 139 45.64 -12.72 30.88
C THR A 139 45.59 -13.40 32.25
N LEU A 140 46.66 -14.11 32.64
CA LEU A 140 46.76 -14.81 33.94
C LEU A 140 46.72 -13.87 35.16
N ASP A 141 47.01 -12.58 34.97
CA ASP A 141 47.04 -11.56 36.03
C ASP A 141 45.78 -10.68 36.06
N ASP A 142 44.84 -10.84 35.12
CA ASP A 142 43.61 -10.03 35.06
C ASP A 142 42.52 -10.57 36.01
N PRO A 143 41.89 -9.71 36.84
CA PRO A 143 40.72 -10.11 37.63
C PRO A 143 39.55 -10.49 36.69
N ILE A 144 38.89 -11.62 36.98
CA ILE A 144 37.70 -12.07 36.24
C ILE A 144 36.60 -11.02 36.42
N THR A 145 36.45 -10.14 35.44
CA THR A 145 35.44 -9.08 35.50
C THR A 145 34.13 -9.61 34.92
N SER A 146 33.17 -9.95 35.79
CA SER A 146 31.83 -10.35 35.36
C SER A 146 30.96 -9.13 35.09
N VAL A 147 30.22 -9.11 33.97
CA VAL A 147 29.25 -8.03 33.74
C VAL A 147 28.11 -8.01 34.79
N THR A 148 27.99 -9.04 35.63
CA THR A 148 27.02 -9.04 36.73
C THR A 148 27.41 -8.10 37.88
N GLU A 149 28.70 -7.78 38.01
CA GLU A 149 29.23 -6.82 39.00
C GLU A 149 28.96 -5.36 38.59
N ILE A 150 28.77 -5.10 37.28
CA ILE A 150 28.43 -3.78 36.75
C ILE A 150 27.03 -3.34 37.21
N HIS A 151 26.06 -4.25 37.19
CA HIS A 151 24.70 -3.98 37.68
C HIS A 151 23.92 -5.29 37.89
N GLY A 152 23.24 -5.43 39.03
CA GLY A 152 22.49 -6.65 39.40
C GLY A 152 21.44 -7.10 38.38
N SER A 153 20.92 -6.19 37.55
CA SER A 153 20.00 -6.54 36.46
C SER A 153 20.60 -7.45 35.37
N PHE A 154 21.93 -7.49 35.23
CA PHE A 154 22.62 -8.31 34.22
C PHE A 154 22.73 -9.78 34.60
N ILE A 155 22.36 -10.15 35.83
CA ILE A 155 22.09 -11.53 36.24
C ILE A 155 20.96 -12.14 35.40
N ASN A 156 20.03 -11.33 34.86
CA ASN A 156 19.02 -11.81 33.91
C ASN A 156 19.62 -11.95 32.50
N ALA A 157 19.70 -13.18 31.98
CA ALA A 157 20.35 -13.49 30.69
C ALA A 157 19.67 -12.82 29.50
N ASP A 158 18.34 -12.77 29.49
CA ASP A 158 17.57 -12.16 28.40
C ASP A 158 17.72 -10.64 28.39
N ARG A 159 17.74 -10.04 29.58
CA ARG A 159 17.99 -8.60 29.74
C ARG A 159 19.39 -8.23 29.27
N LEU A 160 20.40 -9.03 29.62
CA LEU A 160 21.76 -8.85 29.12
C LEU A 160 21.83 -9.03 27.59
N ARG A 161 21.16 -10.04 27.02
CA ARG A 161 21.07 -10.24 25.56
C ARG A 161 20.41 -9.05 24.86
N TYR A 162 19.37 -8.47 25.45
CA TYR A 162 18.72 -7.27 24.94
C TYR A 162 19.67 -6.08 24.90
N TYR A 163 20.32 -5.74 26.02
CA TYR A 163 21.24 -4.60 26.07
C TYR A 163 22.49 -4.84 25.20
N ARG A 164 23.01 -6.07 25.13
CA ARG A 164 24.09 -6.44 24.22
C ARG A 164 23.74 -6.14 22.75
N ARG A 165 22.56 -6.57 22.28
CA ARG A 165 22.12 -6.29 20.91
C ARG A 165 21.96 -4.80 20.65
N LEU A 166 21.48 -4.03 21.63
CA LEU A 166 21.36 -2.59 21.52
C LEU A 166 22.74 -1.92 21.39
N MET A 167 23.70 -2.27 22.25
CA MET A 167 25.06 -1.71 22.22
C MET A 167 25.80 -2.07 20.94
N LEU A 168 25.69 -3.32 20.47
CA LEU A 168 26.34 -3.74 19.23
C LEU A 168 25.77 -3.00 18.01
N ARG A 169 24.46 -2.76 17.97
CA ARG A 169 23.83 -1.91 16.96
C ARG A 169 24.33 -0.47 17.03
N GLU A 170 24.46 0.10 18.23
CA GLU A 170 25.04 1.44 18.42
C GLU A 170 26.51 1.53 17.97
N LEU A 171 27.24 0.42 18.02
CA LEU A 171 28.63 0.31 17.59
C LEU A 171 28.76 -0.02 16.09
N ASN A 172 27.65 -0.15 15.34
CA ASN A 172 27.62 -0.66 13.96
C ASN A 172 28.24 -2.07 13.79
N ILE A 173 28.35 -2.83 14.87
CA ILE A 173 28.80 -4.23 14.84
C ILE A 173 27.55 -5.09 14.72
N VAL A 174 27.34 -5.73 13.58
CA VAL A 174 26.15 -6.57 13.30
C VAL A 174 26.36 -7.98 13.88
N PRO A 175 25.77 -8.35 15.02
CA PRO A 175 26.12 -9.61 15.70
C PRO A 175 25.26 -10.79 15.27
N ASP A 176 24.20 -10.53 14.48
CA ASP A 176 23.20 -11.54 14.12
C ASP A 176 23.41 -12.09 12.70
N LYS A 177 24.59 -11.86 12.09
CA LYS A 177 24.92 -12.34 10.74
C LYS A 177 26.26 -13.08 10.59
N LEU A 178 26.93 -13.47 11.67
CA LEU A 178 28.20 -14.21 11.56
C LEU A 178 28.29 -15.31 12.62
N GLY A 179 27.57 -16.40 12.36
CA GLY A 179 28.03 -17.74 12.76
C GLY A 179 28.64 -18.40 11.51
N ALA A 180 29.77 -19.09 11.67
CA ALA A 180 30.30 -19.98 10.63
C ALA A 180 29.17 -20.95 10.19
N GLY A 181 28.82 -20.93 8.90
CA GLY A 181 27.75 -21.78 8.34
C GLY A 181 26.57 -21.04 7.67
N VAL A 182 26.63 -19.72 7.46
CA VAL A 182 25.54 -19.00 6.73
C VAL A 182 25.71 -19.07 5.20
N GLY A 183 26.95 -19.19 4.71
CA GLY A 183 27.22 -19.22 3.26
C GLY A 183 26.70 -20.50 2.58
N ASP A 184 26.78 -21.64 3.27
CA ASP A 184 26.35 -22.95 2.79
C ASP A 184 24.95 -23.34 3.26
N LYS A 185 24.37 -22.65 4.25
CA LYS A 185 23.02 -22.96 4.77
C LYS A 185 21.96 -23.08 3.68
N PHE A 186 21.96 -22.19 2.69
CA PHE A 186 21.01 -22.27 1.58
C PHE A 186 21.15 -23.60 0.80
N MET A 187 22.38 -24.02 0.52
CA MET A 187 22.66 -25.28 -0.17
C MET A 187 22.34 -26.49 0.70
N MET A 188 22.66 -26.43 1.99
CA MET A 188 22.34 -27.49 2.95
C MET A 188 20.84 -27.66 3.14
N ASP A 189 20.09 -26.56 3.24
CA ASP A 189 18.64 -26.57 3.29
C ASP A 189 18.08 -27.17 1.98
N LEU A 190 18.62 -26.80 0.82
CA LEU A 190 18.20 -27.37 -0.46
C LEU A 190 18.45 -28.89 -0.54
N PHE A 191 19.60 -29.38 -0.09
CA PHE A 191 19.89 -30.82 -0.03
C PHE A 191 18.94 -31.56 0.91
N GLN A 192 18.63 -30.98 2.07
CA GLN A 192 17.67 -31.56 3.02
C GLN A 192 16.26 -31.62 2.43
N TRP A 193 15.81 -30.58 1.74
CA TRP A 193 14.49 -30.57 1.10
C TRP A 193 14.41 -31.48 -0.11
N ASN A 194 15.50 -31.61 -0.88
CA ASN A 194 15.61 -32.59 -1.95
C ASN A 194 15.41 -34.03 -1.42
N ALA A 195 16.05 -34.36 -0.29
CA ALA A 195 15.84 -35.65 0.39
C ALA A 195 14.40 -35.86 0.90
N ARG A 196 13.63 -34.78 1.05
CA ARG A 196 12.21 -34.80 1.49
C ARG A 196 11.21 -34.70 0.33
N GLY A 197 11.67 -34.83 -0.92
CA GLY A 197 10.81 -34.88 -2.10
C GLY A 197 10.76 -33.61 -2.94
N LEU A 198 11.48 -32.54 -2.56
CA LEU A 198 11.64 -31.34 -3.40
C LEU A 198 12.70 -31.57 -4.49
N LEU A 199 12.42 -32.42 -5.47
CA LEU A 199 13.43 -32.84 -6.44
C LEU A 199 13.69 -31.71 -7.44
N ILE A 200 14.89 -31.14 -7.42
CA ILE A 200 15.32 -30.14 -8.42
C ILE A 200 15.72 -30.89 -9.69
N ILE A 201 14.90 -30.77 -10.74
CA ILE A 201 15.12 -31.45 -12.03
C ILE A 201 15.83 -30.56 -13.06
N SER A 202 15.90 -29.24 -12.82
CA SER A 202 16.71 -28.31 -13.62
C SER A 202 17.09 -27.09 -12.78
N SER A 203 18.31 -26.59 -12.93
CA SER A 203 18.74 -25.34 -12.29
C SER A 203 19.80 -24.63 -13.12
N GLY A 204 19.80 -23.31 -13.11
CA GLY A 204 20.81 -22.49 -13.77
C GLY A 204 21.12 -21.22 -12.97
N PHE A 205 22.36 -20.74 -13.10
CA PHE A 205 22.87 -19.56 -12.39
C PHE A 205 23.55 -18.55 -13.31
N GLN A 206 23.72 -18.90 -14.59
CA GLN A 206 24.26 -18.00 -15.60
C GLN A 206 23.21 -16.95 -15.96
N THR A 207 23.68 -15.77 -16.38
CA THR A 207 22.82 -14.68 -16.84
C THR A 207 21.84 -15.14 -17.91
N GLU A 208 20.57 -14.73 -17.79
CA GLU A 208 19.44 -15.16 -18.64
C GLU A 208 19.06 -16.64 -18.52
N CYS A 209 19.71 -17.39 -17.62
CA CYS A 209 19.44 -18.79 -17.35
C CYS A 209 19.13 -19.06 -15.87
N GLU A 210 18.92 -18.02 -15.06
CA GLU A 210 18.70 -18.16 -13.62
C GLU A 210 17.31 -18.76 -13.33
N HIS A 211 17.29 -20.04 -12.99
CA HIS A 211 16.06 -20.77 -12.72
C HIS A 211 16.27 -21.94 -11.75
N PHE A 212 15.18 -22.36 -11.13
CA PHE A 212 15.08 -23.63 -10.40
C PHE A 212 13.75 -24.29 -10.77
N THR A 213 13.80 -25.45 -11.39
CA THR A 213 12.64 -26.29 -11.71
C THR A 213 12.62 -27.46 -10.75
N PHE A 214 11.49 -27.67 -10.09
CA PHE A 214 11.30 -28.78 -9.17
C PHE A 214 10.04 -29.59 -9.49
N GLN A 215 10.10 -30.85 -9.09
CA GLN A 215 9.04 -31.82 -9.27
C GLN A 215 9.07 -32.83 -8.11
N THR A 216 7.93 -33.36 -7.66
CA THR A 216 7.87 -34.49 -6.72
C THR A 216 7.76 -35.79 -7.51
N LYS A 217 8.06 -36.93 -6.87
CA LYS A 217 7.88 -38.25 -7.50
C LYS A 217 6.45 -38.47 -7.98
N TRP A 218 5.47 -38.13 -7.14
CA TRP A 218 4.06 -38.24 -7.49
C TRP A 218 3.68 -37.41 -8.72
N MET A 219 4.16 -36.16 -8.84
CA MET A 219 3.91 -35.34 -10.03
C MET A 219 4.49 -35.99 -11.29
N ALA A 220 5.71 -36.54 -11.21
CA ALA A 220 6.33 -37.25 -12.34
C ALA A 220 5.57 -38.54 -12.69
N GLU A 221 5.13 -39.30 -11.69
CA GLU A 221 4.33 -40.52 -11.87
C GLU A 221 2.96 -40.24 -12.46
N ARG A 222 2.31 -39.13 -12.11
CA ARG A 222 1.05 -38.70 -12.74
C ARG A 222 1.27 -38.22 -14.16
N LEU A 223 2.33 -37.48 -14.42
CA LEU A 223 2.66 -36.99 -15.77
C LEU A 223 2.92 -38.13 -16.77
N LEU A 224 3.48 -39.25 -16.30
CA LEU A 224 3.80 -40.43 -17.11
C LEU A 224 2.81 -41.59 -16.89
N ALA A 225 1.72 -41.37 -16.17
CA ALA A 225 0.73 -42.41 -15.92
C ALA A 225 0.06 -42.83 -17.24
N ARG A 226 -0.24 -44.13 -17.33
CA ARG A 226 -1.09 -44.70 -18.37
C ARG A 226 -2.42 -45.08 -17.75
N ASP A 227 -3.49 -44.99 -18.54
CA ASP A 227 -4.83 -45.35 -18.10
C ASP A 227 -5.06 -46.88 -18.11
N GLU A 228 -6.30 -47.31 -17.85
CA GLU A 228 -6.69 -48.72 -17.85
C GLU A 228 -6.53 -49.41 -19.22
N ASN A 229 -6.55 -48.63 -20.30
CA ASN A 229 -6.34 -49.07 -21.67
C ASN A 229 -4.86 -49.00 -22.10
N ASN A 230 -3.97 -48.69 -21.17
CA ASN A 230 -2.54 -48.47 -21.39
C ASN A 230 -2.24 -47.26 -22.32
N GLU A 231 -3.17 -46.32 -22.43
CA GLU A 231 -3.00 -45.07 -23.19
C GLU A 231 -2.30 -44.00 -22.35
N VAL A 232 -1.51 -43.15 -23.02
CA VAL A 232 -0.87 -41.99 -22.39
C VAL A 232 -1.88 -40.86 -22.15
N TYR A 233 -1.54 -39.93 -21.26
CA TYR A 233 -2.39 -38.77 -21.00
C TYR A 233 -2.61 -37.91 -22.26
N GLN A 234 -3.88 -37.71 -22.62
CA GLN A 234 -4.30 -36.97 -23.82
C GLN A 234 -4.94 -35.61 -23.52
N GLY A 235 -5.27 -35.30 -22.26
CA GLY A 235 -6.03 -34.10 -21.88
C GLY A 235 -5.28 -32.76 -22.00
N GLY A 236 -4.04 -32.77 -22.48
CA GLY A 236 -3.21 -31.56 -22.65
C GLY A 236 -2.70 -30.96 -21.34
N LEU A 237 -1.58 -30.27 -21.45
CA LEU A 237 -0.94 -29.55 -20.36
C LEU A 237 -1.31 -28.06 -20.43
N ILE A 238 -1.38 -27.40 -19.28
CA ILE A 238 -1.64 -25.96 -19.19
C ILE A 238 -0.46 -25.29 -18.49
N SER A 239 0.09 -24.23 -19.07
CA SER A 239 1.25 -23.53 -18.50
C SER A 239 1.03 -22.03 -18.37
N ASP A 240 1.29 -21.46 -17.19
CA ASP A 240 1.12 -20.02 -16.92
C ASP A 240 2.07 -19.53 -15.81
N VAL A 241 2.39 -18.24 -15.86
CA VAL A 241 3.29 -17.53 -14.94
C VAL A 241 2.53 -16.65 -13.96
N THR A 242 3.00 -16.62 -12.73
CA THR A 242 2.42 -15.77 -11.69
C THR A 242 3.45 -14.92 -10.96
N TYR A 243 3.10 -13.65 -10.76
CA TYR A 243 4.03 -12.58 -10.40
C TYR A 243 4.10 -12.29 -8.90
N ARG A 244 3.17 -12.83 -8.10
CA ARG A 244 2.99 -12.38 -6.71
C ARG A 244 3.51 -13.38 -5.68
N PHE A 245 3.89 -14.58 -6.11
CA PHE A 245 4.27 -15.66 -5.19
C PHE A 245 5.65 -15.43 -4.56
N PHE A 246 6.68 -15.16 -5.36
CA PHE A 246 8.04 -14.89 -4.88
C PHE A 246 8.36 -13.40 -4.74
N GLU A 247 9.29 -13.06 -3.84
CA GLU A 247 9.77 -11.68 -3.66
C GLU A 247 10.62 -11.21 -4.84
N ASN A 248 11.46 -12.11 -5.36
CA ASN A 248 12.38 -11.88 -6.46
C ASN A 248 12.22 -13.03 -7.45
N GLY A 249 11.83 -12.75 -8.70
CA GLY A 249 11.54 -13.77 -9.73
C GLY A 249 10.06 -14.16 -9.80
N TYR A 250 9.74 -15.04 -10.74
CA TYR A 250 8.39 -15.45 -11.10
C TYR A 250 8.18 -16.95 -10.89
N LEU A 251 6.94 -17.34 -10.61
CA LEU A 251 6.54 -18.74 -10.48
C LEU A 251 5.85 -19.17 -11.79
N LEU A 252 6.46 -20.08 -12.54
CA LEU A 252 5.91 -20.69 -13.74
C LEU A 252 5.45 -22.11 -13.41
N THR A 253 4.19 -22.41 -13.65
CA THR A 253 3.62 -23.74 -13.38
C THR A 253 3.12 -24.37 -14.67
N THR A 254 3.36 -25.67 -14.83
CA THR A 254 2.64 -26.54 -15.78
C THR A 254 1.72 -27.45 -14.98
N SER A 255 0.45 -27.55 -15.37
CA SER A 255 -0.56 -28.41 -14.74
C SER A 255 -1.21 -29.38 -15.72
N MET A 256 -1.71 -30.49 -15.19
CA MET A 256 -2.49 -31.51 -15.90
C MET A 256 -3.78 -31.82 -15.16
N PHE A 257 -4.79 -32.35 -15.85
CA PHE A 257 -6.02 -32.80 -15.23
C PHE A 257 -5.87 -34.24 -14.70
N CYS A 258 -6.27 -34.47 -13.45
CA CYS A 258 -6.32 -35.79 -12.84
C CYS A 258 -7.78 -36.24 -12.75
N GLU A 259 -8.15 -37.21 -13.57
CA GLU A 259 -9.52 -37.72 -13.67
C GLU A 259 -9.99 -38.37 -12.37
N GLN A 260 -9.10 -39.09 -11.68
CA GLN A 260 -9.41 -39.80 -10.44
C GLN A 260 -9.88 -38.84 -9.35
N THR A 261 -9.31 -37.64 -9.29
CA THR A 261 -9.70 -36.60 -8.33
C THR A 261 -10.60 -35.53 -8.95
N ALA A 262 -10.94 -35.66 -10.24
CA ALA A 262 -11.63 -34.66 -11.06
C ALA A 262 -11.06 -33.23 -10.91
N ARG A 263 -9.74 -33.11 -10.79
CA ARG A 263 -9.07 -31.84 -10.42
C ARG A 263 -7.79 -31.61 -11.21
N TRP A 264 -7.46 -30.34 -11.43
CA TRP A 264 -6.17 -29.92 -11.98
C TRP A 264 -5.08 -29.98 -10.92
N ILE A 265 -3.98 -30.68 -11.24
CA ILE A 265 -2.82 -30.87 -10.37
C ILE A 265 -1.56 -30.31 -11.06
N PRO A 266 -0.58 -29.80 -10.29
CA PRO A 266 0.70 -29.39 -10.86
C PRO A 266 1.46 -30.61 -11.38
N ALA A 267 2.07 -30.47 -12.55
CA ALA A 267 2.97 -31.47 -13.15
C ALA A 267 4.44 -31.03 -13.07
N GLN A 268 4.71 -29.73 -13.16
CA GLN A 268 6.04 -29.16 -13.03
C GLN A 268 5.97 -27.71 -12.53
N ILE A 269 6.90 -27.31 -11.67
CA ILE A 269 6.96 -25.95 -11.14
C ILE A 269 8.37 -25.37 -11.28
N SER A 270 8.48 -24.13 -11.76
CA SER A 270 9.75 -23.41 -11.83
C SER A 270 9.69 -22.04 -11.18
N TRP A 271 10.75 -21.71 -10.46
CA TRP A 271 11.14 -20.33 -10.23
C TRP A 271 12.03 -19.85 -11.39
N ILE A 272 11.69 -18.72 -11.99
CA ILE A 272 12.46 -18.10 -13.09
C ILE A 272 12.77 -16.64 -12.76
N ARG A 273 13.97 -16.16 -13.12
CA ARG A 273 14.39 -14.79 -12.79
C ARG A 273 13.76 -13.73 -13.71
N GLY A 274 13.51 -14.06 -14.97
CA GLY A 274 12.98 -13.18 -16.00
C GLY A 274 11.83 -13.80 -16.80
N LEU A 275 11.39 -13.10 -17.85
CA LEU A 275 10.28 -13.49 -18.74
C LEU A 275 10.69 -13.48 -20.22
N SER A 276 12.00 -13.54 -20.51
CA SER A 276 12.49 -13.70 -21.88
C SER A 276 12.14 -15.09 -22.42
N VAL A 277 12.17 -15.24 -23.75
CA VAL A 277 11.97 -16.51 -24.47
C VAL A 277 12.80 -17.64 -23.84
N ASN A 278 14.02 -17.33 -23.41
CA ASN A 278 14.94 -18.31 -22.86
C ASN A 278 14.46 -18.92 -21.53
N TYR A 279 13.85 -18.14 -20.63
CA TYR A 279 13.32 -18.69 -19.37
C TYR A 279 12.17 -19.67 -19.60
N TYR A 280 11.30 -19.39 -20.57
CA TYR A 280 10.25 -20.33 -20.97
C TYR A 280 10.85 -21.57 -21.64
N LYS A 281 11.85 -21.39 -22.53
CA LYS A 281 12.60 -22.51 -23.13
C LYS A 281 13.15 -23.42 -22.04
N LEU A 282 13.78 -22.89 -20.99
CA LEU A 282 14.35 -23.69 -19.90
C LEU A 282 13.29 -24.52 -19.16
N HIS A 283 12.13 -23.93 -18.85
CA HIS A 283 11.01 -24.65 -18.24
C HIS A 283 10.49 -25.78 -19.14
N PHE A 284 10.20 -25.46 -20.41
CA PHE A 284 9.66 -26.45 -21.35
C PHE A 284 10.69 -27.52 -21.71
N SER A 285 11.98 -27.19 -21.84
CA SER A 285 13.02 -28.20 -22.07
C SER A 285 13.11 -29.18 -20.90
N ALA A 286 12.99 -28.72 -19.65
CA ALA A 286 12.95 -29.60 -18.48
C ALA A 286 11.71 -30.52 -18.50
N LEU A 287 10.56 -30.01 -18.97
CA LEU A 287 9.33 -30.78 -19.11
C LEU A 287 9.45 -31.82 -20.23
N LEU A 288 9.80 -31.39 -21.44
CA LEU A 288 9.81 -32.20 -22.66
C LEU A 288 10.83 -33.33 -22.60
N ARG A 289 11.98 -33.13 -21.93
CA ARG A 289 12.99 -34.18 -21.73
C ARG A 289 12.43 -35.39 -20.97
N GLN A 290 11.40 -35.21 -20.14
CA GLN A 290 10.78 -36.31 -19.40
C GLN A 290 10.04 -37.29 -20.33
N PHE A 291 9.65 -36.85 -21.54
CA PHE A 291 9.01 -37.70 -22.57
C PHE A 291 10.01 -38.34 -23.55
N VAL A 292 11.30 -38.03 -23.43
CA VAL A 292 12.36 -38.68 -24.22
C VAL A 292 12.69 -40.01 -23.56
N ARG A 293 11.83 -41.01 -23.78
CA ARG A 293 12.01 -42.35 -23.22
C ARG A 293 11.78 -43.43 -24.29
N PRO A 294 12.47 -44.59 -24.21
CA PRO A 294 12.30 -45.68 -25.18
C PRO A 294 10.90 -46.30 -25.17
N ASP A 295 10.20 -46.22 -24.03
CA ASP A 295 8.85 -46.75 -23.79
C ASP A 295 7.72 -45.78 -24.22
N ILE A 296 8.05 -44.64 -24.83
CA ILE A 296 7.09 -43.66 -25.36
C ILE A 296 7.35 -43.51 -26.86
N THR A 297 6.36 -43.90 -27.66
CA THR A 297 6.41 -43.78 -29.12
C THR A 297 6.33 -42.31 -29.57
N PRO A 298 6.77 -41.98 -30.80
CA PRO A 298 6.66 -40.62 -31.32
C PRO A 298 5.23 -40.07 -31.34
N SER A 299 4.22 -40.90 -31.63
CA SER A 299 2.82 -40.50 -31.62
C SER A 299 2.30 -40.23 -30.21
N GLU A 300 2.60 -41.11 -29.25
CA GLU A 300 2.27 -40.88 -27.83
C GLU A 300 2.94 -39.61 -27.30
N ARG A 301 4.19 -39.37 -27.68
CA ARG A 301 4.91 -38.15 -27.34
C ARG A 301 4.20 -36.92 -27.89
N ASP A 302 3.81 -36.92 -29.16
CA ASP A 302 3.08 -35.81 -29.77
C ASP A 302 1.75 -35.53 -29.06
N LEU A 303 1.10 -36.55 -28.46
CA LEU A 303 -0.10 -36.37 -27.63
C LEU A 303 0.22 -35.74 -26.25
N MET A 304 1.26 -36.20 -25.57
CA MET A 304 1.63 -35.78 -24.21
C MET A 304 2.22 -34.37 -24.14
N VAL A 305 2.87 -33.90 -25.20
CA VAL A 305 3.54 -32.59 -25.27
C VAL A 305 2.59 -31.44 -25.59
N ARG A 306 1.31 -31.73 -25.88
CA ARG A 306 0.33 -30.71 -26.25
C ARG A 306 0.12 -29.73 -25.11
N GLN A 307 0.30 -28.45 -25.40
CA GLN A 307 0.24 -27.37 -24.43
C GLN A 307 -0.85 -26.36 -24.81
N VAL A 308 -1.63 -25.98 -23.81
CA VAL A 308 -2.48 -24.80 -23.85
C VAL A 308 -1.72 -23.67 -23.17
N VAL A 309 -1.40 -22.65 -23.96
CA VAL A 309 -0.64 -21.48 -23.51
C VAL A 309 -1.45 -20.21 -23.73
N ASP A 310 -1.03 -19.15 -23.03
CA ASP A 310 -1.55 -17.82 -23.28
C ASP A 310 -0.88 -17.21 -24.53
N PHE A 311 -1.42 -16.11 -25.05
CA PHE A 311 -0.92 -15.46 -26.27
C PHE A 311 0.42 -14.73 -26.09
N SER A 312 1.22 -15.10 -25.10
CA SER A 312 2.56 -14.55 -24.86
C SER A 312 3.51 -15.07 -25.93
N LEU A 313 3.95 -14.18 -26.83
CA LEU A 313 4.94 -14.50 -27.86
C LEU A 313 6.19 -15.15 -27.26
N ALA A 314 6.67 -14.66 -26.11
CA ALA A 314 7.85 -15.22 -25.44
C ALA A 314 7.62 -16.66 -24.95
N GLN A 315 6.41 -16.99 -24.52
CA GLN A 315 6.05 -18.33 -24.06
C GLN A 315 5.89 -19.29 -25.25
N THR A 316 5.20 -18.85 -26.31
CA THR A 316 5.02 -19.62 -27.55
C THR A 316 6.36 -19.92 -28.21
N GLU A 317 7.21 -18.91 -28.41
CA GLU A 317 8.54 -19.09 -29.00
C GLU A 317 9.47 -19.89 -28.07
N GLY A 318 9.34 -19.72 -26.75
CA GLY A 318 10.08 -20.52 -25.77
C GLY A 318 9.73 -22.00 -25.85
N PHE A 319 8.45 -22.33 -26.00
CA PHE A 319 7.99 -23.71 -26.21
C PHE A 319 8.50 -24.27 -27.54
N LYS A 320 8.33 -23.54 -28.66
CA LYS A 320 8.81 -23.99 -29.97
C LYS A 320 10.31 -24.27 -29.94
N ALA A 321 11.09 -23.34 -29.38
CA ALA A 321 12.53 -23.49 -29.23
C ALA A 321 12.90 -24.70 -28.35
N ALA A 322 12.15 -24.98 -27.27
CA ALA A 322 12.37 -26.15 -26.43
C ALA A 322 12.02 -27.45 -27.15
N TYR A 323 10.91 -27.47 -27.91
CA TYR A 323 10.45 -28.63 -28.67
C TYR A 323 11.45 -29.01 -29.76
N MET A 324 11.88 -28.02 -30.55
CA MET A 324 12.86 -28.21 -31.62
C MET A 324 14.20 -28.70 -31.07
N ASP A 325 14.66 -28.14 -29.95
CA ASP A 325 15.90 -28.52 -29.29
C ASP A 325 15.85 -29.94 -28.70
N VAL A 326 14.80 -30.28 -27.96
CA VAL A 326 14.70 -31.57 -27.25
C VAL A 326 14.41 -32.74 -28.20
N PHE A 327 13.60 -32.53 -29.23
CA PHE A 327 13.23 -33.59 -30.18
C PHE A 327 13.99 -33.52 -31.50
N ALA A 328 14.99 -32.66 -31.63
CA ALA A 328 15.76 -32.43 -32.86
C ALA A 328 14.85 -32.17 -34.08
N CYS A 329 13.75 -31.44 -33.88
CA CYS A 329 12.80 -31.12 -34.94
C CYS A 329 13.25 -29.86 -35.68
N THR A 330 13.42 -29.96 -36.99
CA THR A 330 13.81 -28.84 -37.85
C THR A 330 12.64 -28.05 -38.42
N ASP A 331 11.41 -28.54 -38.24
CA ASP A 331 10.18 -27.93 -38.73
C ASP A 331 9.44 -27.17 -37.61
N PRO A 332 9.44 -25.82 -37.63
CA PRO A 332 8.69 -25.01 -36.67
C PRO A 332 7.18 -25.24 -36.74
N MET A 333 6.63 -25.69 -37.88
CA MET A 333 5.21 -25.94 -38.04
C MET A 333 4.75 -27.12 -37.19
N ARG A 334 5.54 -28.20 -37.12
CA ARG A 334 5.27 -29.34 -36.23
C ARG A 334 5.22 -28.91 -34.76
N ALA A 335 6.13 -28.05 -34.32
CA ALA A 335 6.10 -27.52 -32.95
C ALA A 335 4.87 -26.63 -32.71
N ALA A 336 4.44 -25.86 -33.71
CA ALA A 336 3.25 -25.02 -33.64
C ALA A 336 1.95 -25.86 -33.53
N LYS A 337 1.87 -27.05 -34.16
CA LYS A 337 0.71 -27.96 -34.04
C LYS A 337 0.43 -28.36 -32.58
N MET A 338 1.48 -28.45 -31.77
CA MET A 338 1.40 -28.88 -30.37
C MET A 338 0.87 -27.80 -29.42
N ILE A 339 0.67 -26.57 -29.92
CA ILE A 339 0.24 -25.42 -29.12
C ILE A 339 -1.20 -25.06 -29.44
N LYS A 340 -2.03 -24.89 -28.41
CA LYS A 340 -3.38 -24.32 -28.49
C LYS A 340 -3.42 -23.00 -27.72
N GLY A 341 -4.05 -21.98 -28.30
CA GLY A 341 -4.31 -20.71 -27.64
C GLY A 341 -5.58 -20.78 -26.77
N CYS A 342 -5.58 -20.09 -25.63
CA CYS A 342 -6.74 -20.04 -24.74
C CYS A 342 -7.93 -19.24 -25.31
N HIS A 343 -9.07 -19.89 -25.55
CA HIS A 343 -10.29 -19.27 -26.10
C HIS A 343 -10.88 -18.19 -25.18
N GLN A 344 -10.67 -18.27 -23.86
CA GLN A 344 -11.21 -17.27 -22.92
C GLN A 344 -10.60 -15.89 -23.13
N HIS A 345 -9.35 -15.80 -23.56
CA HIS A 345 -8.72 -14.53 -23.86
C HIS A 345 -9.39 -13.83 -25.06
N PHE A 346 -9.74 -14.58 -26.10
CA PHE A 346 -10.55 -14.07 -27.20
C PHE A 346 -11.96 -13.66 -26.74
N ARG A 347 -12.66 -14.52 -25.98
CA ARG A 347 -14.01 -14.25 -25.45
C ARG A 347 -14.05 -13.01 -24.54
N ALA A 348 -13.04 -12.82 -23.71
CA ALA A 348 -12.89 -11.67 -22.82
C ALA A 348 -12.67 -10.38 -23.63
N GLN A 349 -11.86 -10.42 -24.68
CA GLN A 349 -11.62 -9.27 -25.57
C GLN A 349 -12.85 -8.92 -26.40
N VAL A 350 -13.59 -9.90 -26.93
CA VAL A 350 -14.91 -9.68 -27.57
C VAL A 350 -15.86 -8.95 -26.60
N THR A 351 -15.92 -9.40 -25.35
CA THR A 351 -16.76 -8.76 -24.31
C THR A 351 -16.33 -7.32 -24.02
N ARG A 352 -15.03 -7.02 -24.12
CA ARG A 352 -14.48 -5.68 -23.89
C ARG A 352 -14.77 -4.74 -25.05
N VAL A 353 -14.55 -5.17 -26.29
CA VAL A 353 -14.88 -4.40 -27.51
C VAL A 353 -16.38 -4.12 -27.56
N ARG A 354 -17.21 -5.12 -27.24
CA ARG A 354 -18.67 -4.98 -27.08
C ARG A 354 -19.06 -3.89 -26.06
N ARG A 355 -18.30 -3.73 -24.98
CA ARG A 355 -18.57 -2.71 -23.95
C ARG A 355 -18.04 -1.33 -24.32
N ASN A 356 -17.26 -1.20 -25.39
CA ASN A 356 -16.67 0.06 -25.82
C ASN A 356 -17.60 0.80 -26.79
N ARG A 357 -18.36 1.77 -26.24
CA ARG A 357 -19.36 2.55 -26.97
C ARG A 357 -18.80 3.48 -28.05
N SER A 358 -17.48 3.73 -28.07
CA SER A 358 -16.85 4.47 -29.17
C SER A 358 -16.61 3.61 -30.43
N ILE A 359 -16.62 2.29 -30.27
CA ILE A 359 -16.31 1.31 -31.34
C ILE A 359 -17.59 0.62 -31.84
N LEU A 360 -18.48 0.21 -30.92
CA LEU A 360 -19.74 -0.46 -31.23
C LEU A 360 -20.90 0.24 -30.53
N SER A 361 -21.97 0.51 -31.28
CA SER A 361 -23.22 1.01 -30.72
C SER A 361 -23.98 -0.11 -29.99
N ALA A 362 -24.86 0.25 -29.05
CA ALA A 362 -25.51 -0.73 -28.18
C ALA A 362 -26.44 -1.71 -28.92
N ASP A 363 -26.99 -1.30 -30.06
CA ASP A 363 -27.80 -2.10 -30.97
C ASP A 363 -26.99 -3.17 -31.75
N GLN A 364 -25.67 -2.96 -31.89
CA GLN A 364 -24.76 -3.88 -32.59
C GLN A 364 -24.17 -4.97 -31.67
N ASP A 365 -24.38 -4.87 -30.34
CA ASP A 365 -23.73 -5.70 -29.32
C ASP A 365 -23.95 -7.21 -29.52
N ALA A 366 -25.20 -7.60 -29.78
CA ALA A 366 -25.60 -9.01 -29.87
C ALA A 366 -25.09 -9.65 -31.17
N ASP A 367 -25.16 -8.91 -32.28
CA ASP A 367 -24.75 -9.40 -33.59
C ASP A 367 -23.22 -9.52 -33.70
N PHE A 368 -22.48 -8.52 -33.22
CA PHE A 368 -21.01 -8.57 -33.15
C PHE A 368 -20.53 -9.77 -32.32
N GLN A 369 -21.10 -9.96 -31.12
CA GLN A 369 -20.72 -11.10 -30.27
C GLN A 369 -21.02 -12.44 -30.95
N LYS A 370 -22.20 -12.58 -31.56
CA LYS A 370 -22.59 -13.82 -32.26
C LYS A 370 -21.60 -14.15 -33.38
N LYS A 371 -21.28 -13.17 -34.23
CA LYS A 371 -20.36 -13.36 -35.37
C LYS A 371 -18.92 -13.62 -34.94
N CYS A 372 -18.44 -12.98 -33.88
CA CYS A 372 -17.12 -13.31 -33.31
C CYS A 372 -17.07 -14.73 -32.71
N MET A 373 -18.12 -15.19 -32.03
CA MET A 373 -18.14 -16.55 -31.49
C MET A 373 -18.17 -17.60 -32.61
N ALA A 374 -18.84 -17.31 -33.74
CA ALA A 374 -18.89 -18.17 -34.92
C ALA A 374 -17.53 -18.42 -35.59
N LEU A 375 -16.48 -17.65 -35.25
CA LEU A 375 -15.10 -17.91 -35.68
C LEU A 375 -14.45 -19.07 -34.90
N LEU A 376 -14.93 -19.36 -33.69
CA LEU A 376 -14.44 -20.47 -32.85
C LEU A 376 -15.11 -21.81 -33.18
N ASP A 377 -16.17 -21.79 -33.99
CA ASP A 377 -16.91 -23.00 -34.36
C ASP A 377 -16.20 -23.72 -35.53
N PRO A 378 -16.26 -25.07 -35.60
CA PRO A 378 -15.78 -25.84 -36.74
C PRO A 378 -16.42 -25.39 -38.06
N ILE A 379 -15.77 -25.72 -39.19
CA ILE A 379 -16.37 -25.48 -40.51
C ILE A 379 -17.50 -26.49 -40.71
N GLU A 380 -18.73 -26.02 -40.85
CA GLU A 380 -19.86 -26.85 -41.27
C GLU A 380 -19.86 -27.01 -42.80
N GLU A 381 -20.19 -28.21 -43.29
CA GLU A 381 -20.24 -28.52 -44.71
C GLU A 381 -21.32 -27.67 -45.41
N GLY A 382 -20.92 -26.81 -46.36
CA GLY A 382 -21.82 -25.85 -47.03
C GLY A 382 -22.05 -24.53 -46.28
N GLY A 383 -21.40 -24.30 -45.14
CA GLY A 383 -21.41 -23.03 -44.40
C GLY A 383 -20.42 -21.99 -44.92
N LEU A 384 -20.46 -20.78 -44.35
CA LEU A 384 -19.49 -19.72 -44.66
C LEU A 384 -18.08 -20.14 -44.22
N THR A 385 -17.11 -19.96 -45.10
CA THR A 385 -15.67 -20.13 -44.82
C THR A 385 -15.20 -19.15 -43.75
N HIS A 386 -14.05 -19.44 -43.14
CA HIS A 386 -13.47 -18.59 -42.10
C HIS A 386 -13.21 -17.15 -42.59
N GLU A 387 -12.82 -17.00 -43.84
CA GLU A 387 -12.48 -15.73 -44.50
C GLU A 387 -13.74 -14.96 -44.85
N GLU A 388 -14.80 -15.65 -45.27
CA GLU A 388 -16.12 -15.03 -45.46
C GLU A 388 -16.70 -14.53 -44.13
N LYS A 389 -16.53 -15.30 -43.03
CA LYS A 389 -16.92 -14.85 -41.68
C LYS A 389 -16.12 -13.62 -41.23
N LEU A 390 -14.82 -13.57 -41.51
CA LEU A 390 -13.95 -12.43 -41.20
C LEU A 390 -14.24 -11.21 -42.07
N ASP A 391 -14.49 -11.40 -43.35
CA ASP A 391 -14.85 -10.32 -44.28
C ASP A 391 -16.20 -9.71 -43.90
N GLU A 392 -17.16 -10.55 -43.51
CA GLU A 392 -18.43 -10.09 -42.97
C GLU A 392 -18.25 -9.24 -41.70
N LEU A 393 -17.40 -9.67 -40.76
CA LEU A 393 -17.06 -8.90 -39.56
C LEU A 393 -16.38 -7.57 -39.89
N ARG A 394 -15.45 -7.54 -40.85
CA ARG A 394 -14.78 -6.31 -41.30
C ARG A 394 -15.74 -5.32 -41.95
N ARG A 395 -16.70 -5.81 -42.74
CA ARG A 395 -17.70 -5.00 -43.44
C ARG A 395 -18.73 -4.41 -42.49
N LEU A 396 -19.22 -5.20 -41.54
CA LEU A 396 -20.27 -4.79 -40.59
C LEU A 396 -19.72 -3.95 -39.44
N PHE A 397 -18.47 -4.17 -39.02
CA PHE A 397 -17.86 -3.51 -37.87
C PHE A 397 -16.52 -2.86 -38.20
N PRO A 398 -16.48 -1.87 -39.12
CA PRO A 398 -15.22 -1.34 -39.68
C PRO A 398 -14.31 -0.70 -38.62
N LYS A 399 -14.86 -0.17 -37.51
CA LYS A 399 -14.09 0.39 -36.39
C LYS A 399 -13.35 -0.66 -35.57
N THR A 400 -13.64 -1.95 -35.76
CA THR A 400 -12.94 -3.07 -35.11
C THR A 400 -11.79 -3.61 -35.97
N LYS A 401 -11.53 -3.05 -37.16
CA LYS A 401 -10.56 -3.57 -38.14
C LYS A 401 -9.18 -3.86 -37.54
N ARG A 402 -8.53 -2.94 -36.82
CA ARG A 402 -7.21 -3.20 -36.20
C ARG A 402 -7.25 -4.28 -35.12
N TRP A 403 -8.35 -4.39 -34.39
CA TRP A 403 -8.55 -5.44 -33.39
C TRP A 403 -8.73 -6.80 -34.06
N LEU A 404 -9.54 -6.88 -35.12
CA LEU A 404 -9.66 -8.07 -35.96
C LEU A 404 -8.32 -8.42 -36.62
N ASP A 405 -7.62 -7.45 -37.19
CA ASP A 405 -6.34 -7.65 -37.89
C ASP A 405 -5.28 -8.24 -36.96
N TRP A 406 -5.28 -7.87 -35.67
CA TRP A 406 -4.42 -8.49 -34.65
C TRP A 406 -4.78 -9.97 -34.43
N TRP A 407 -6.07 -10.32 -34.31
CA TRP A 407 -6.52 -11.71 -34.18
C TRP A 407 -6.33 -12.55 -35.45
N THR A 408 -6.22 -11.90 -36.61
CA THR A 408 -5.95 -12.55 -37.91
C THR A 408 -4.47 -12.56 -38.29
N MET A 409 -3.56 -12.15 -37.40
CA MET A 409 -2.13 -12.41 -37.62
C MET A 409 -1.90 -13.92 -37.66
N SER A 410 -1.13 -14.40 -38.65
CA SER A 410 -1.05 -15.83 -39.01
C SER A 410 -0.65 -16.74 -37.85
N ASP A 411 0.21 -16.25 -36.95
CA ASP A 411 0.67 -16.94 -35.75
C ASP A 411 -0.42 -17.07 -34.66
N ILE A 412 -1.26 -16.05 -34.48
CA ILE A 412 -2.37 -16.06 -33.50
C ILE A 412 -3.57 -16.83 -34.06
N GLN A 413 -3.86 -16.64 -35.34
CA GLN A 413 -5.00 -17.26 -36.03
C GLN A 413 -4.87 -18.78 -36.06
N SER A 414 -3.65 -19.29 -36.27
CA SER A 414 -3.34 -20.73 -36.31
C SER A 414 -3.32 -21.43 -34.95
N MET A 415 -3.29 -20.68 -33.84
CA MET A 415 -3.38 -21.23 -32.48
C MET A 415 -4.80 -21.22 -31.91
N LEU A 416 -5.68 -20.34 -32.40
CA LEU A 416 -6.98 -20.03 -31.78
C LEU A 416 -8.18 -20.61 -32.54
N PHE A 417 -8.19 -20.55 -33.87
CA PHE A 417 -9.38 -20.90 -34.65
C PHE A 417 -9.26 -22.32 -35.21
N PRO A 418 -10.22 -23.23 -34.91
CA PRO A 418 -10.17 -24.62 -35.36
C PRO A 418 -9.95 -24.76 -36.87
N SER A 419 -10.57 -23.91 -37.68
CA SER A 419 -10.46 -23.89 -39.15
C SER A 419 -9.08 -23.51 -39.70
N ARG A 420 -8.21 -22.95 -38.87
CA ARG A 420 -6.88 -22.43 -39.26
C ARG A 420 -5.75 -23.12 -38.49
N ARG A 421 -6.10 -23.97 -37.52
CA ARG A 421 -5.14 -24.73 -36.73
C ARG A 421 -4.66 -25.95 -37.50
N PRO A 422 -3.35 -26.13 -37.68
CA PRO A 422 -2.82 -27.34 -38.28
C PRO A 422 -3.03 -28.51 -37.32
N MET A 423 -3.99 -29.39 -37.63
CA MET A 423 -4.32 -30.55 -36.81
C MET A 423 -3.32 -31.70 -37.03
N LEU A 424 -3.31 -32.64 -36.08
CA LEU A 424 -2.67 -33.94 -36.25
C LEU A 424 -3.50 -34.77 -37.23
N ASP A 425 -2.84 -35.60 -38.04
CA ASP A 425 -3.48 -36.34 -39.13
C ASP A 425 -4.56 -37.34 -38.64
N ASP A 426 -4.52 -37.72 -37.35
CA ASP A 426 -5.44 -38.66 -36.70
C ASP A 426 -6.70 -38.01 -36.10
N HIS A 427 -6.82 -36.67 -36.11
CA HIS A 427 -8.00 -35.94 -35.59
C HIS A 427 -8.47 -34.82 -36.55
N PRO A 428 -9.00 -35.15 -37.74
CA PRO A 428 -9.40 -34.16 -38.75
C PRO A 428 -10.69 -33.38 -38.40
N ASP A 429 -11.50 -33.86 -37.44
CA ASP A 429 -12.86 -33.35 -37.16
C ASP A 429 -12.91 -32.18 -36.16
N GLY A 430 -11.77 -31.65 -35.71
CA GLY A 430 -11.72 -30.48 -34.82
C GLY A 430 -11.85 -30.77 -33.31
N GLU A 431 -12.15 -32.00 -32.90
CA GLU A 431 -12.12 -32.43 -31.49
C GLU A 431 -10.74 -32.99 -31.12
N ASP A 432 -9.89 -32.14 -30.55
CA ASP A 432 -8.52 -32.50 -30.17
C ASP A 432 -8.38 -32.99 -28.71
N GLY A 433 -9.47 -33.01 -27.94
CA GLY A 433 -9.48 -33.34 -26.52
C GLY A 433 -8.76 -32.33 -25.61
N LEU A 434 -8.30 -31.19 -26.14
CA LEU A 434 -7.57 -30.18 -25.38
C LEU A 434 -8.52 -29.15 -24.76
N PRO A 435 -8.29 -28.74 -23.50
CA PRO A 435 -9.12 -27.74 -22.85
C PRO A 435 -9.03 -26.38 -23.57
N ASP A 436 -10.19 -25.73 -23.70
CA ASP A 436 -10.30 -24.42 -24.36
C ASP A 436 -9.77 -23.25 -23.53
N THR A 437 -9.38 -23.48 -22.26
CA THR A 437 -9.16 -22.39 -21.30
C THR A 437 -8.03 -22.68 -20.32
N THR A 438 -7.28 -21.64 -19.95
CA THR A 438 -6.30 -21.66 -18.85
C THR A 438 -6.92 -21.35 -17.47
N ASN A 439 -8.24 -21.26 -17.34
CA ASN A 439 -8.92 -20.96 -16.05
C ASN A 439 -8.52 -21.89 -14.90
N ALA A 440 -8.15 -23.13 -15.22
CA ALA A 440 -7.67 -24.11 -14.26
C ALA A 440 -6.39 -23.66 -13.54
N ILE A 441 -5.41 -23.14 -14.29
CA ILE A 441 -4.14 -22.70 -13.70
C ILE A 441 -4.29 -21.36 -12.98
N GLU A 442 -5.16 -20.47 -13.45
CA GLU A 442 -5.55 -19.26 -12.71
C GLU A 442 -6.21 -19.60 -11.36
N SER A 443 -7.07 -20.62 -11.35
CA SER A 443 -7.69 -21.13 -10.11
C SER A 443 -6.65 -21.72 -9.17
N MET A 444 -5.64 -22.41 -9.69
CA MET A 444 -4.51 -22.92 -8.90
C MET A 444 -3.62 -21.78 -8.37
N HIS A 445 -3.35 -20.74 -9.16
CA HIS A 445 -2.67 -19.53 -8.69
C HIS A 445 -3.40 -18.88 -7.52
N ARG A 446 -4.74 -18.88 -7.54
CA ARG A 446 -5.53 -18.42 -6.40
C ARG A 446 -5.32 -19.29 -5.16
N VAL A 447 -5.23 -20.61 -5.30
CA VAL A 447 -4.93 -21.52 -4.19
C VAL A 447 -3.53 -21.23 -3.62
N TYR A 448 -2.52 -21.02 -4.47
CA TYR A 448 -1.20 -20.57 -4.03
C TYR A 448 -1.26 -19.29 -3.18
N TYR A 449 -2.13 -18.35 -3.55
CA TYR A 449 -2.35 -17.11 -2.78
C TYR A 449 -3.21 -17.28 -1.53
N MET A 450 -3.93 -18.39 -1.38
CA MET A 450 -4.65 -18.71 -0.14
C MET A 450 -3.74 -19.37 0.89
N ILE A 451 -2.79 -20.20 0.45
CA ILE A 451 -1.82 -20.88 1.34
C ILE A 451 -0.61 -20.01 1.68
N SER A 452 -0.33 -18.97 0.88
CA SER A 452 0.86 -18.15 0.98
C SER A 452 0.51 -16.66 0.96
N SER A 453 1.07 -15.86 1.88
CA SER A 453 0.90 -14.40 1.88
C SER A 453 1.64 -13.67 0.74
N GLY A 454 2.28 -14.42 -0.17
CA GLY A 454 3.02 -13.91 -1.33
C GLY A 454 4.35 -13.27 -0.95
N LYS A 455 5.11 -12.86 -1.96
CA LYS A 455 6.48 -12.31 -1.82
C LYS A 455 7.40 -13.17 -0.93
N LYS A 456 7.37 -14.49 -1.13
CA LYS A 456 8.18 -15.42 -0.36
C LYS A 456 9.63 -15.38 -0.85
N CYS A 457 10.57 -15.54 0.09
CA CYS A 457 11.93 -15.88 -0.27
C CYS A 457 11.97 -17.30 -0.84
N LEU A 458 12.90 -17.55 -1.78
CA LEU A 458 12.92 -18.74 -2.64
C LEU A 458 12.68 -20.07 -1.89
N ILE A 459 13.54 -20.42 -0.92
CA ILE A 459 13.43 -21.70 -0.18
C ILE A 459 12.09 -21.83 0.54
N VAL A 460 11.65 -20.79 1.25
CA VAL A 460 10.38 -20.84 2.00
C VAL A 460 9.19 -21.02 1.04
N GLY A 461 9.19 -20.32 -0.09
CA GLY A 461 8.14 -20.48 -1.10
C GLY A 461 8.14 -21.87 -1.73
N MET A 462 9.31 -22.44 -2.03
CA MET A 462 9.41 -23.80 -2.56
C MET A 462 8.91 -24.85 -1.55
N VAL A 463 9.20 -24.68 -0.26
CA VAL A 463 8.72 -25.56 0.80
C VAL A 463 7.19 -25.47 0.99
N GLU A 464 6.62 -24.26 0.91
CA GLU A 464 5.16 -24.07 0.95
C GLU A 464 4.47 -24.78 -0.24
N LEU A 465 5.05 -24.69 -1.44
CA LEU A 465 4.54 -25.38 -2.63
C LEU A 465 4.67 -26.89 -2.50
N LEU A 466 5.77 -27.40 -1.95
CA LEU A 466 5.92 -28.83 -1.65
C LEU A 466 4.83 -29.32 -0.69
N GLY A 467 4.58 -28.58 0.40
CA GLY A 467 3.52 -28.94 1.36
C GLY A 467 2.14 -28.98 0.71
N PHE A 468 1.84 -28.07 -0.21
CA PHE A 468 0.60 -28.10 -0.99
C PHE A 468 0.51 -29.34 -1.88
N ILE A 469 1.59 -29.69 -2.59
CA ILE A 469 1.62 -30.89 -3.43
C ILE A 469 1.44 -32.15 -2.59
N SER A 470 2.05 -32.23 -1.41
CA SER A 470 1.86 -33.36 -0.49
C SER A 470 0.40 -33.55 -0.08
N VAL A 471 -0.35 -32.47 0.14
CA VAL A 471 -1.79 -32.57 0.43
C VAL A 471 -2.56 -33.12 -0.78
N LEU A 472 -2.24 -32.69 -2.00
CA LEU A 472 -2.89 -33.24 -3.21
C LEU A 472 -2.57 -34.72 -3.43
N GLU A 473 -1.34 -35.13 -3.12
CA GLU A 473 -0.93 -36.53 -3.16
C GLU A 473 -1.68 -37.37 -2.12
N GLU A 474 -1.82 -36.86 -0.89
CA GLU A 474 -2.62 -37.51 0.16
C GLU A 474 -4.10 -37.63 -0.22
N GLU A 475 -4.69 -36.57 -0.77
CA GLU A 475 -6.07 -36.57 -1.29
C GLU A 475 -6.25 -37.61 -2.41
N TYR A 476 -5.31 -37.66 -3.36
CA TYR A 476 -5.31 -38.66 -4.42
C TYR A 476 -5.26 -40.08 -3.84
N ASN A 477 -4.33 -40.35 -2.91
CA ASN A 477 -4.19 -41.66 -2.30
C ASN A 477 -5.45 -42.06 -1.51
N ALA A 478 -6.09 -41.11 -0.82
CA ALA A 478 -7.36 -41.34 -0.12
C ALA A 478 -8.48 -41.73 -1.10
N VAL A 479 -8.61 -41.02 -2.23
CA VAL A 479 -9.59 -41.35 -3.28
C VAL A 479 -9.32 -42.74 -3.86
N MET A 480 -8.07 -43.08 -4.15
CA MET A 480 -7.70 -44.41 -4.65
C MET A 480 -7.99 -45.52 -3.63
N CYS A 481 -8.02 -45.21 -2.33
CA CYS A 481 -8.46 -46.13 -1.27
C CYS A 481 -9.99 -46.13 -1.05
N GLY A 482 -10.77 -45.44 -1.88
CA GLY A 482 -12.23 -45.37 -1.80
C GLY A 482 -12.76 -44.39 -0.76
N VAL A 483 -11.93 -43.48 -0.23
CA VAL A 483 -12.34 -42.45 0.72
C VAL A 483 -12.84 -41.23 -0.05
N SER A 484 -14.07 -40.80 0.23
CA SER A 484 -14.63 -39.57 -0.33
C SER A 484 -13.97 -38.34 0.30
N VAL A 485 -13.42 -37.45 -0.54
CA VAL A 485 -12.75 -36.21 -0.12
C VAL A 485 -13.65 -34.96 -0.27
N GLU A 486 -14.87 -35.10 -0.79
CA GLU A 486 -15.83 -34.00 -0.96
C GLU A 486 -17.27 -34.38 -0.54
N TYR A 487 -18.01 -33.43 0.04
CA TYR A 487 -19.42 -33.60 0.41
C TYR A 487 -20.34 -32.99 -0.68
N GLY A 488 -21.07 -33.84 -1.44
CA GLY A 488 -22.18 -33.42 -2.31
C GLY A 488 -22.04 -33.82 -3.79
N SER A 489 -23.17 -33.96 -4.49
CA SER A 489 -23.23 -34.25 -5.92
C SER A 489 -22.65 -33.11 -6.75
N GLN A 490 -21.75 -33.43 -7.68
CA GLN A 490 -21.14 -32.49 -8.64
C GLN A 490 -22.23 -31.70 -9.39
N THR A 491 -22.33 -30.39 -9.17
CA THR A 491 -22.98 -29.48 -10.13
C THR A 491 -22.61 -28.01 -9.92
N LYS A 492 -22.37 -27.36 -11.07
CA LYS A 492 -22.35 -25.92 -11.37
C LYS A 492 -21.08 -25.14 -11.01
N MET A 493 -20.14 -25.23 -11.93
CA MET A 493 -19.14 -24.20 -12.23
C MET A 493 -19.84 -22.87 -12.55
N GLN A 494 -19.81 -21.89 -11.64
CA GLN A 494 -20.03 -20.47 -11.97
C GLN A 494 -19.32 -19.54 -10.98
N ARG A 495 -18.29 -18.83 -11.48
CA ARG A 495 -18.13 -17.38 -11.38
C ARG A 495 -17.13 -16.95 -12.45
N LYS A 496 -17.59 -16.11 -13.39
CA LYS A 496 -16.74 -15.46 -14.42
C LYS A 496 -15.75 -14.53 -13.72
N PHE A 497 -14.47 -14.87 -13.81
CA PHE A 497 -13.36 -13.98 -13.52
C PHE A 497 -13.04 -13.13 -14.77
N ILE A 498 -12.60 -11.89 -14.57
CA ILE A 498 -12.18 -10.98 -15.64
C ILE A 498 -10.73 -10.61 -15.32
N ASN A 499 -9.80 -11.07 -16.15
CA ASN A 499 -8.36 -10.83 -16.05
C ASN A 499 -7.82 -10.16 -17.33
N ASP A 500 -6.75 -9.39 -17.22
CA ASP A 500 -6.31 -8.33 -18.15
C ASP A 500 -5.13 -8.72 -19.06
N GLY A 501 -5.07 -9.96 -19.56
CA GLY A 501 -4.06 -10.43 -20.51
C GLY A 501 -4.04 -9.62 -21.82
N ARG A 502 -3.26 -8.52 -21.83
CA ARG A 502 -3.27 -7.42 -22.81
C ARG A 502 -2.63 -7.74 -24.17
N PRO A 503 -3.44 -7.67 -25.25
CA PRO A 503 -3.08 -7.04 -26.53
C PRO A 503 -3.63 -5.58 -26.59
N PRO A 504 -3.42 -4.78 -27.66
CA PRO A 504 -3.26 -3.32 -27.57
C PRO A 504 -4.40 -2.62 -26.84
N ASP A 505 -4.07 -2.03 -25.69
CA ASP A 505 -5.03 -1.82 -24.61
C ASP A 505 -5.49 -0.37 -24.40
N THR A 506 -5.29 0.49 -25.38
CA THR A 506 -5.73 1.87 -25.29
C THR A 506 -6.56 2.22 -26.50
N THR A 507 -7.66 2.95 -26.27
CA THR A 507 -8.50 3.53 -27.32
C THR A 507 -7.66 4.32 -28.32
N ALA A 508 -6.54 4.91 -27.88
CA ALA A 508 -5.53 5.55 -28.73
C ALA A 508 -4.83 4.58 -29.70
N GLY A 509 -4.45 3.37 -29.25
CA GLY A 509 -3.86 2.33 -30.11
C GLY A 509 -4.82 1.75 -31.16
N LEU A 510 -6.13 2.00 -31.02
CA LEU A 510 -7.15 1.62 -32.00
C LEU A 510 -7.44 2.75 -33.01
N LEU A 511 -7.03 4.01 -32.75
CA LEU A 511 -7.55 5.18 -33.46
C LEU A 511 -6.53 6.06 -34.23
N ASP A 512 -5.21 6.06 -33.97
CA ASP A 512 -4.31 7.05 -34.63
C ASP A 512 -3.13 6.49 -35.48
N GLY A 513 -2.74 7.28 -36.50
CA GLY A 513 -1.63 7.15 -37.47
C GLY A 513 -0.33 7.90 -37.08
N PRO A 514 0.61 8.19 -38.02
CA PRO A 514 2.07 8.02 -37.85
C PRO A 514 2.79 9.05 -36.97
N GLU A 515 3.82 8.56 -36.27
CA GLU A 515 4.70 9.24 -35.30
C GLU A 515 5.83 10.07 -35.99
N PRO A 516 6.56 11.00 -35.31
CA PRO A 516 7.51 10.57 -34.27
C PRO A 516 7.78 11.53 -33.08
N SER A 517 8.23 10.89 -31.99
CA SER A 517 9.33 11.29 -31.10
C SER A 517 9.01 11.54 -29.60
N ILE A 518 9.50 10.57 -28.82
CA ILE A 518 10.09 10.70 -27.47
C ILE A 518 9.15 11.24 -26.38
N LYS A 519 8.56 10.32 -25.58
CA LYS A 519 8.61 10.37 -24.10
C LYS A 519 8.12 9.08 -23.42
N LYS A 520 8.77 8.81 -22.29
CA LYS A 520 8.84 7.60 -21.44
C LYS A 520 7.51 6.88 -21.12
N LYS A 521 7.54 5.54 -21.22
CA LYS A 521 6.50 4.60 -20.77
C LYS A 521 6.38 4.58 -19.24
N ASN A 522 5.18 4.82 -18.71
CA ASN A 522 4.82 4.49 -17.32
C ASN A 522 3.70 3.44 -17.29
N ALA A 523 3.95 2.36 -16.55
CA ALA A 523 3.08 1.21 -16.38
C ALA A 523 1.87 1.51 -15.48
N GLY A 524 0.66 1.17 -15.95
CA GLY A 524 -0.60 1.32 -15.21
C GLY A 524 -1.29 -0.04 -14.94
N ARG A 525 -1.87 -0.16 -13.75
CA ARG A 525 -2.58 -1.33 -13.19
C ARG A 525 -4.06 -1.38 -13.65
N PRO A 526 -4.70 -2.56 -13.74
CA PRO A 526 -6.10 -2.70 -14.18
C PRO A 526 -7.11 -2.15 -13.17
N LYS A 527 -8.24 -1.65 -13.69
CA LYS A 527 -9.43 -1.29 -12.91
C LYS A 527 -10.01 -2.53 -12.21
N ASN A 528 -10.41 -2.38 -10.94
CA ASN A 528 -11.05 -3.36 -10.02
C ASN A 528 -10.18 -4.31 -9.18
N SER A 529 -8.94 -3.95 -8.86
CA SER A 529 -8.16 -4.73 -7.89
C SER A 529 -8.56 -4.44 -6.41
N LEU A 530 -8.89 -5.52 -5.68
CA LEU A 530 -9.06 -5.57 -4.23
C LEU A 530 -7.75 -5.18 -3.51
N ASN A 531 -7.85 -4.38 -2.45
CA ASN A 531 -6.71 -4.01 -1.61
C ASN A 531 -6.25 -5.23 -0.79
N VAL A 532 -4.92 -5.38 -0.66
CA VAL A 532 -4.26 -6.43 0.13
C VAL A 532 -4.66 -6.30 1.60
N GLU A 533 -5.19 -7.38 2.18
CA GLU A 533 -5.49 -7.46 3.61
C GLU A 533 -4.17 -7.43 4.43
N PRO A 534 -4.04 -6.56 5.43
CA PRO A 534 -2.93 -6.64 6.38
C PRO A 534 -3.12 -7.83 7.35
N GLU A 535 -2.04 -8.58 7.62
CA GLU A 535 -2.02 -9.80 8.44
C GLU A 535 -2.34 -9.58 9.93
N GLU A 536 -2.32 -8.34 10.44
CA GLU A 536 -2.61 -8.05 11.85
C GLU A 536 -4.11 -7.76 12.06
N PRO A 537 -4.82 -8.42 13.01
CA PRO A 537 -6.27 -8.26 13.20
C PRO A 537 -6.75 -6.82 13.36
N HIS A 538 -5.93 -5.97 13.99
CA HIS A 538 -6.25 -4.56 14.22
C HIS A 538 -6.07 -3.66 12.98
N LEU A 539 -5.46 -4.18 11.91
CA LEU A 539 -5.22 -3.49 10.63
C LEU A 539 -6.26 -3.87 9.53
N LYS A 540 -7.18 -4.80 9.81
CA LYS A 540 -8.26 -5.19 8.90
C LYS A 540 -9.35 -4.10 8.78
N ASN A 541 -10.09 -4.10 7.66
CA ASN A 541 -11.26 -3.24 7.41
C ASN A 541 -11.04 -1.71 7.54
N ARG A 542 -9.82 -1.22 7.25
CA ARG A 542 -9.46 0.21 7.33
C ARG A 542 -9.71 1.02 6.05
N CYS A 543 -10.54 0.54 5.12
CA CYS A 543 -10.80 1.24 3.86
C CYS A 543 -11.40 2.64 4.08
N TRP A 544 -12.21 2.84 5.11
CA TRP A 544 -12.74 4.14 5.53
C TRP A 544 -11.63 5.13 5.86
N MET A 545 -10.64 4.73 6.66
CA MET A 545 -9.50 5.58 7.01
C MET A 545 -8.58 5.84 5.83
N SER A 546 -8.29 4.81 5.02
CA SER A 546 -7.46 4.97 3.83
C SER A 546 -8.10 5.92 2.83
N ALA A 547 -9.38 5.75 2.51
CA ALA A 547 -10.10 6.63 1.57
C ALA A 547 -10.15 8.09 2.08
N ALA A 548 -10.39 8.30 3.37
CA ALA A 548 -10.33 9.63 3.98
C ALA A 548 -8.94 10.28 3.83
N LEU A 549 -7.88 9.55 4.16
CA LEU A 549 -6.51 10.08 4.10
C LEU A 549 -6.06 10.37 2.67
N GLU A 550 -6.43 9.52 1.70
CA GLU A 550 -6.13 9.78 0.28
C GLU A 550 -6.90 10.97 -0.28
N SER A 551 -8.18 11.13 0.09
CA SER A 551 -8.97 12.32 -0.29
C SER A 551 -8.39 13.61 0.29
N LEU A 552 -7.96 13.60 1.55
CA LEU A 552 -7.39 14.77 2.22
C LEU A 552 -5.96 15.07 1.76
N PHE A 553 -5.16 14.04 1.46
CA PHE A 553 -3.79 14.23 0.95
C PHE A 553 -3.79 14.92 -0.41
N ALA A 554 -4.82 14.72 -1.23
CA ALA A 554 -4.97 15.45 -2.49
C ALA A 554 -5.00 16.97 -2.29
N LEU A 555 -5.59 17.44 -1.21
CA LEU A 555 -5.73 18.87 -0.91
C LEU A 555 -4.51 19.45 -0.19
N TYR A 556 -3.59 18.60 0.26
CA TYR A 556 -2.51 18.99 1.15
C TYR A 556 -1.47 19.83 0.42
N ASN A 557 -1.27 21.05 0.91
CA ASN A 557 -0.30 22.00 0.40
C ASN A 557 0.32 22.80 1.56
N PRO A 558 1.34 23.66 1.33
CA PRO A 558 2.01 24.39 2.40
C PRO A 558 1.11 25.26 3.29
N LEU A 559 -0.08 25.68 2.83
CA LEU A 559 -1.04 26.42 3.66
C LEU A 559 -1.49 25.62 4.89
N TRP A 560 -1.48 24.28 4.81
CA TRP A 560 -1.82 23.38 5.94
C TRP A 560 -0.81 23.42 7.09
N LEU A 561 0.37 24.00 6.84
CA LEU A 561 1.44 24.18 7.82
C LEU A 561 1.54 25.62 8.32
N ARG A 562 0.78 26.56 7.75
CA ARG A 562 0.77 27.98 8.14
C ARG A 562 0.40 28.10 9.62
N ASP A 563 1.12 28.93 10.36
CA ASP A 563 0.89 29.16 11.80
C ASP A 563 0.89 27.90 12.70
N SER A 564 1.49 26.80 12.25
CA SER A 564 1.65 25.59 13.05
C SER A 564 2.62 25.80 14.23
N LYS A 565 2.09 26.16 15.41
CA LYS A 565 2.90 26.44 16.62
C LYS A 565 2.80 25.35 17.70
N GLY A 566 2.03 24.28 17.47
CA GLY A 566 1.80 23.20 18.45
C GLY A 566 2.49 21.88 18.11
N LYS A 567 3.50 21.46 18.89
CA LYS A 567 4.13 20.14 18.73
C LYS A 567 3.22 19.03 19.28
N GLY A 568 2.48 18.33 18.41
CA GLY A 568 1.84 17.05 18.74
C GLY A 568 0.52 17.10 19.50
N ALA A 569 -0.10 18.28 19.63
CA ALA A 569 -1.26 18.48 20.50
C ALA A 569 -2.59 17.97 19.90
N THR A 570 -2.81 18.14 18.59
CA THR A 570 -4.11 17.89 17.92
C THR A 570 -4.03 16.75 16.90
N LEU A 571 -5.17 16.17 16.50
CA LEU A 571 -5.24 15.17 15.41
C LEU A 571 -4.76 15.78 14.09
N PHE A 572 -5.22 17.01 13.77
CA PHE A 572 -4.83 17.75 12.57
C PHE A 572 -3.31 17.93 12.46
N TYR A 573 -2.60 18.16 13.57
CA TYR A 573 -1.14 18.24 13.54
C TYR A 573 -0.50 16.92 13.08
N HIS A 574 -0.96 15.77 13.59
CA HIS A 574 -0.40 14.47 13.19
C HIS A 574 -0.81 14.10 11.76
N LEU A 575 -1.98 14.57 11.29
CA LEU A 575 -2.38 14.47 9.89
C LEU A 575 -1.42 15.27 8.98
N ALA A 576 -1.19 16.55 9.29
CA ALA A 576 -0.28 17.39 8.52
C ALA A 576 1.17 16.86 8.54
N MET A 577 1.64 16.35 9.68
CA MET A 577 2.95 15.69 9.77
C MET A 577 3.03 14.39 8.96
N HIS A 578 1.94 13.62 8.92
CA HIS A 578 1.85 12.43 8.08
C HIS A 578 1.98 12.80 6.60
N PHE A 579 1.21 13.80 6.16
CA PHE A 579 1.25 14.30 4.80
C PHE A 579 2.61 14.88 4.45
N GLY A 580 3.21 15.68 5.32
CA GLY A 580 4.59 16.15 5.17
C GLY A 580 5.60 15.00 5.03
N SER A 581 5.48 13.95 5.86
CA SER A 581 6.36 12.77 5.75
C SER A 581 6.17 12.02 4.43
N ARG A 582 4.93 11.94 3.92
CA ARG A 582 4.62 11.37 2.61
C ARG A 582 5.18 12.23 1.47
N THR A 583 5.07 13.54 1.56
CA THR A 583 5.68 14.48 0.60
C THR A 583 7.19 14.36 0.60
N THR A 584 7.85 14.30 1.76
CA THR A 584 9.30 14.06 1.85
C THR A 584 9.70 12.73 1.24
N PHE A 585 8.93 11.66 1.46
CA PHE A 585 9.15 10.39 0.76
C PHE A 585 8.99 10.53 -0.76
N ASN A 586 7.94 11.20 -1.23
CA ASN A 586 7.71 11.41 -2.66
C ASN A 586 8.83 12.21 -3.32
N LEU A 587 9.41 13.17 -2.60
CA LEU A 587 10.51 14.03 -3.04
C LEU A 587 11.87 13.30 -3.03
N THR A 588 12.20 12.64 -1.92
CA THR A 588 13.54 12.04 -1.72
C THR A 588 13.63 10.59 -2.17
N LYS A 589 12.51 9.87 -2.28
CA LYS A 589 12.40 8.42 -2.46
C LYS A 589 13.10 7.58 -1.38
N ILE A 590 13.56 8.18 -0.28
CA ILE A 590 14.28 7.50 0.80
C ILE A 590 13.29 6.85 1.79
N GLY A 591 13.48 5.56 2.07
CA GLY A 591 12.69 4.79 3.04
C GLY A 591 11.66 3.86 2.40
N ARG A 592 10.62 3.48 3.15
CA ARG A 592 9.52 2.62 2.65
C ARG A 592 8.18 3.33 2.82
N ILE A 593 7.48 3.62 1.72
CA ILE A 593 6.15 4.27 1.75
C ILE A 593 5.16 3.51 2.64
N ARG A 594 5.21 2.16 2.64
CA ARG A 594 4.37 1.33 3.50
C ARG A 594 4.54 1.68 4.99
N THR A 595 5.76 1.96 5.43
CA THR A 595 6.04 2.35 6.81
C THR A 595 5.48 3.74 7.13
N VAL A 596 5.61 4.70 6.21
CA VAL A 596 5.04 6.05 6.36
C VAL A 596 3.52 6.01 6.49
N LEU A 597 2.85 5.23 5.62
CA LEU A 597 1.39 5.06 5.64
C LEU A 597 0.91 4.32 6.90
N THR A 598 1.53 3.17 7.23
CA THR A 598 1.08 2.31 8.35
C THR A 598 1.26 2.98 9.72
N ASN A 599 2.38 3.67 9.94
CA ASN A 599 2.67 4.34 11.21
C ASN A 599 1.69 5.46 11.49
N ALA A 600 1.35 6.26 10.47
CA ALA A 600 0.42 7.37 10.62
C ALA A 600 -1.02 6.89 10.84
N GLN A 601 -1.47 5.91 10.04
CA GLN A 601 -2.79 5.30 10.20
C GLN A 601 -2.98 4.74 11.62
N THR A 602 -1.99 4.02 12.14
CA THR A 602 -2.04 3.46 13.50
C THR A 602 -2.05 4.56 14.56
N LYS A 603 -1.26 5.62 14.38
CA LYS A 603 -1.21 6.76 15.31
C LYS A 603 -2.52 7.53 15.36
N LEU A 604 -3.09 7.87 14.20
CA LEU A 604 -4.36 8.60 14.11
C LEU A 604 -5.51 7.76 14.70
N PHE A 605 -5.57 6.47 14.38
CA PHE A 605 -6.55 5.54 14.95
C PHE A 605 -6.51 5.53 16.49
N ASN A 606 -5.33 5.35 17.07
CA ASN A 606 -5.17 5.33 18.53
C ASN A 606 -5.58 6.68 19.15
N MET A 607 -5.19 7.79 18.53
CA MET A 607 -5.55 9.12 19.04
C MET A 607 -7.05 9.41 18.99
N CYS A 608 -7.74 9.02 17.92
CA CYS A 608 -9.20 9.15 17.83
C CYS A 608 -9.89 8.40 18.97
N ASN A 609 -9.43 7.19 19.30
CA ASN A 609 -10.01 6.39 20.37
C ASN A 609 -9.68 6.91 21.77
N GLU A 610 -8.41 7.24 22.02
CA GLU A 610 -7.93 7.66 23.36
C GLU A 610 -8.38 9.07 23.74
N ARG A 611 -8.40 10.01 22.80
CA ARG A 611 -8.63 11.44 23.09
C ARG A 611 -10.01 11.94 22.75
N HIS A 612 -10.64 11.37 21.73
CA HIS A 612 -11.93 11.84 21.21
C HIS A 612 -13.08 10.86 21.47
N GLN A 613 -12.82 9.79 22.24
CA GLN A 613 -13.80 8.75 22.56
C GLN A 613 -14.54 8.21 21.33
N ALA A 614 -13.85 8.15 20.18
CA ALA A 614 -14.45 7.74 18.92
C ALA A 614 -14.91 6.26 18.93
N ARG A 615 -14.30 5.43 19.81
CA ARG A 615 -14.63 4.01 20.01
C ARG A 615 -14.62 3.17 18.72
N PHE A 616 -13.72 3.50 17.78
CA PHE A 616 -13.47 2.66 16.62
C PHE A 616 -12.97 1.29 17.06
N GLN A 617 -13.71 0.25 16.68
CA GLN A 617 -13.35 -1.13 17.01
C GLN A 617 -12.23 -1.61 16.09
N PRO A 618 -11.09 -2.10 16.63
CA PRO A 618 -10.03 -2.66 15.81
C PRO A 618 -10.53 -3.76 14.89
N GLY A 619 -10.21 -3.66 13.59
CA GLY A 619 -10.64 -4.67 12.60
C GLY A 619 -12.09 -4.56 12.12
N ALA A 620 -12.88 -3.58 12.60
CA ALA A 620 -14.25 -3.35 12.14
C ALA A 620 -14.34 -2.24 11.09
N PHE A 621 -15.41 -2.28 10.29
CA PHE A 621 -15.80 -1.12 9.48
C PHE A 621 -16.25 0.02 10.40
N ALA A 622 -15.91 1.25 10.00
CA ALA A 622 -16.35 2.47 10.68
C ALA A 622 -16.73 3.54 9.65
N SER A 623 -17.43 4.57 10.13
CA SER A 623 -17.85 5.71 9.33
C SER A 623 -16.62 6.54 8.90
N CYS A 624 -16.48 6.70 7.58
CA CYS A 624 -15.43 7.52 6.96
C CYS A 624 -15.66 9.01 7.26
N ASP A 625 -16.90 9.46 7.18
CA ASP A 625 -17.32 10.84 7.44
C ASP A 625 -17.04 11.27 8.89
N PHE A 626 -17.41 10.46 9.88
CA PHE A 626 -17.10 10.74 11.27
C PHE A 626 -15.58 10.83 11.50
N PHE A 627 -14.78 10.01 10.83
CA PHE A 627 -13.32 10.12 10.91
C PHE A 627 -12.79 11.42 10.31
N ILE A 628 -13.29 11.84 9.13
CA ILE A 628 -12.91 13.14 8.52
C ILE A 628 -13.34 14.29 9.42
N GLU A 629 -14.55 14.25 9.98
CA GLU A 629 -15.04 15.26 10.93
C GLU A 629 -14.11 15.38 12.15
N LEU A 630 -13.68 14.27 12.75
CA LEU A 630 -12.72 14.29 13.87
C LEU A 630 -11.37 14.92 13.51
N LEU A 631 -10.90 14.73 12.26
CA LEU A 631 -9.64 15.30 11.78
C LEU A 631 -9.73 16.80 11.52
N LEU A 632 -10.89 17.29 11.08
CA LEU A 632 -11.08 18.65 10.58
C LEU A 632 -11.90 19.56 11.51
N ASP A 633 -12.49 19.06 12.60
CA ASP A 633 -13.26 19.88 13.54
C ASP A 633 -12.34 20.85 14.31
N PRO A 634 -12.50 22.18 14.18
CA PRO A 634 -11.70 23.18 14.88
C PRO A 634 -11.82 23.11 16.41
N LYS A 635 -12.94 22.61 16.95
CA LYS A 635 -13.13 22.44 18.40
C LYS A 635 -12.27 21.31 18.94
N LEU A 636 -12.15 20.23 18.19
CA LEU A 636 -11.31 19.07 18.52
C LEU A 636 -9.84 19.32 18.16
N ASN A 637 -9.60 20.23 17.22
CA ASN A 637 -8.29 20.60 16.71
C ASN A 637 -8.05 22.11 16.84
N PRO A 638 -7.89 22.65 18.06
CA PRO A 638 -7.67 24.09 18.28
C PRO A 638 -6.26 24.51 17.83
N THR A 639 -6.04 24.56 16.52
CA THR A 639 -4.79 24.95 15.87
C THR A 639 -5.07 26.03 14.83
N LYS A 640 -4.26 27.08 14.84
CA LYS A 640 -4.35 28.16 13.84
C LYS A 640 -4.09 27.66 12.41
N ALA A 641 -3.38 26.54 12.27
CA ALA A 641 -3.11 25.93 10.97
C ALA A 641 -4.36 25.39 10.26
N LEU A 642 -5.47 25.15 10.99
CA LEU A 642 -6.73 24.71 10.41
C LEU A 642 -7.65 25.89 10.03
N THR A 643 -7.39 27.07 10.57
CA THR A 643 -8.19 28.27 10.35
C THR A 643 -8.19 28.67 8.87
N GLY A 644 -9.37 28.86 8.30
CA GLY A 644 -9.55 29.24 6.90
C GLY A 644 -9.38 28.12 5.89
N LEU A 645 -9.10 26.87 6.30
CA LEU A 645 -8.99 25.75 5.35
C LEU A 645 -10.34 25.13 4.98
N PHE A 646 -11.20 24.85 5.96
CA PHE A 646 -12.47 24.12 5.73
C PHE A 646 -13.69 24.77 6.40
N GLU A 647 -13.48 25.83 7.19
CA GLU A 647 -14.51 26.41 8.04
C GLU A 647 -15.47 27.30 7.24
N VAL A 648 -16.75 26.94 7.24
CA VAL A 648 -17.86 27.68 6.63
C VAL A 648 -18.76 28.26 7.71
N VAL A 649 -19.09 29.54 7.61
CA VAL A 649 -19.99 30.20 8.57
C VAL A 649 -21.42 30.19 8.02
N GLU A 650 -22.35 29.58 8.76
CA GLU A 650 -23.79 29.53 8.45
C GLU A 650 -24.55 30.49 9.38
N HIS A 651 -25.29 31.44 8.82
CA HIS A 651 -26.24 32.29 9.55
C HIS A 651 -27.62 31.68 9.44
N ARG A 652 -28.38 31.72 10.53
CA ARG A 652 -29.69 31.11 10.62
C ARG A 652 -30.68 32.10 11.16
N ASP A 653 -31.65 32.43 10.33
CA ASP A 653 -32.80 33.23 10.72
C ASP A 653 -33.99 32.31 10.94
N PHE A 654 -34.67 32.51 12.06
CA PHE A 654 -35.80 31.69 12.47
C PHE A 654 -37.09 32.48 12.26
N ALA A 655 -37.96 31.95 11.43
CA ALA A 655 -39.26 32.52 11.10
C ALA A 655 -40.38 31.56 11.53
N CYS A 656 -41.50 32.10 12.00
CA CYS A 656 -42.73 31.32 12.19
C CYS A 656 -43.89 32.04 11.51
N ARG A 657 -45.01 31.33 11.26
CA ARG A 657 -46.19 31.90 10.59
C ARG A 657 -46.80 33.13 11.29
N SER A 658 -46.47 33.37 12.56
CA SER A 658 -47.03 34.42 13.39
C SER A 658 -46.06 35.57 13.70
N ALA A 659 -44.79 35.48 13.30
CA ALA A 659 -43.77 36.52 13.49
C ALA A 659 -42.49 36.19 12.67
N GLU A 660 -41.94 37.19 11.98
CA GLU A 660 -40.59 37.17 11.40
C GLU A 660 -39.80 38.38 11.92
N PRO A 661 -38.60 38.20 12.54
CA PRO A 661 -37.99 36.97 13.06
C PRO A 661 -38.52 36.57 14.45
N CYS A 662 -38.68 35.26 14.72
CA CYS A 662 -39.28 34.73 15.96
C CYS A 662 -38.28 34.21 17.00
N LEU A 663 -37.03 33.95 16.61
CA LEU A 663 -35.90 33.69 17.51
C LEU A 663 -34.71 34.56 17.09
N VAL A 664 -33.77 34.76 18.01
CA VAL A 664 -32.51 35.46 17.73
C VAL A 664 -31.75 34.71 16.64
N PRO A 665 -31.26 35.41 15.59
CA PRO A 665 -30.40 34.81 14.57
C PRO A 665 -29.22 34.07 15.19
N GLN A 666 -28.88 32.91 14.63
CA GLN A 666 -27.75 32.11 15.10
C GLN A 666 -26.66 32.06 14.04
N ILE A 667 -25.43 32.28 14.47
CA ILE A 667 -24.23 32.10 13.64
C ILE A 667 -23.53 30.84 14.13
N ARG A 668 -23.24 29.91 13.22
CA ARG A 668 -22.46 28.71 13.56
C ARG A 668 -21.41 28.42 12.50
N SER A 669 -20.31 27.85 12.98
CA SER A 669 -19.23 27.33 12.15
C SER A 669 -19.50 25.87 11.79
N LEU A 670 -19.28 25.55 10.52
CA LEU A 670 -19.44 24.23 9.91
C LEU A 670 -18.13 23.81 9.26
N THR A 671 -17.79 22.54 9.44
CA THR A 671 -16.72 21.89 8.69
C THR A 671 -17.29 21.03 7.57
N PRO A 672 -18.22 20.09 7.83
CA PRO A 672 -19.00 19.45 6.77
C PRO A 672 -20.23 20.28 6.38
N ILE A 673 -20.40 20.50 5.08
CA ILE A 673 -21.67 20.92 4.48
C ILE A 673 -22.46 19.64 4.20
N LYS A 674 -23.38 19.31 5.12
CA LYS A 674 -24.20 18.10 5.01
C LYS A 674 -25.35 18.30 4.02
N ILE A 675 -25.44 17.43 3.03
CA ILE A 675 -26.51 17.37 2.03
C ILE A 675 -27.39 16.16 2.33
N GLU A 676 -28.65 16.44 2.65
CA GLU A 676 -29.68 15.47 3.01
C GLU A 676 -30.81 15.52 1.98
N LEU A 677 -31.48 14.40 1.71
CA LEU A 677 -32.62 14.32 0.78
C LEU A 677 -33.69 15.39 1.08
N LYS A 678 -33.98 15.63 2.36
CA LYS A 678 -34.94 16.66 2.81
C LYS A 678 -34.52 18.08 2.43
N ASN A 679 -33.23 18.38 2.24
CA ASN A 679 -32.81 19.72 1.81
C ASN A 679 -33.35 20.06 0.43
N PHE A 680 -33.52 19.07 -0.46
CA PHE A 680 -34.14 19.27 -1.77
C PHE A 680 -35.66 19.39 -1.65
N LEU A 681 -36.29 18.42 -0.96
CA LEU A 681 -37.74 18.32 -0.85
C LEU A 681 -38.37 19.55 -0.15
N GLU A 682 -37.76 20.04 0.93
CA GLU A 682 -38.23 21.22 1.66
C GLU A 682 -38.08 22.54 0.88
N ASN A 683 -37.26 22.54 -0.17
CA ASN A 683 -36.99 23.70 -1.01
C ASN A 683 -37.60 23.57 -2.42
N GLY A 684 -38.47 22.58 -2.64
CA GLY A 684 -39.15 22.37 -3.93
C GLY A 684 -38.22 21.95 -5.07
N LEU A 685 -37.03 21.43 -4.75
CA LEU A 685 -36.05 20.99 -5.73
C LEU A 685 -36.16 19.49 -5.98
N ASN A 686 -35.77 19.06 -7.19
CA ASN A 686 -35.61 17.64 -7.48
C ASN A 686 -34.44 17.10 -6.63
N PRO A 687 -34.56 15.91 -6.01
CA PRO A 687 -33.47 15.26 -5.26
C PRO A 687 -32.11 15.13 -5.96
N SER A 688 -32.01 15.35 -7.28
CA SER A 688 -30.76 15.35 -8.03
C SER A 688 -30.18 16.74 -8.36
N ASP A 689 -30.93 17.82 -8.09
CA ASP A 689 -30.59 19.19 -8.52
C ASP A 689 -29.63 19.88 -7.54
N VAL A 690 -28.38 19.41 -7.52
CA VAL A 690 -27.33 19.94 -6.65
C VAL A 690 -27.03 21.41 -6.97
N SER A 691 -26.99 21.76 -8.25
CA SER A 691 -26.76 23.14 -8.71
C SER A 691 -27.82 24.10 -8.19
N GLY A 692 -29.11 23.73 -8.31
CA GLY A 692 -30.22 24.51 -7.77
C GLY A 692 -30.14 24.63 -6.26
N LEU A 693 -29.75 23.56 -5.56
CA LEU A 693 -29.59 23.58 -4.10
C LEU A 693 -28.46 24.51 -3.66
N ILE A 694 -27.29 24.45 -4.32
CA ILE A 694 -26.15 25.33 -4.03
C ILE A 694 -26.50 26.78 -4.36
N LEU A 695 -27.16 27.04 -5.49
CA LEU A 695 -27.61 28.38 -5.86
C LEU A 695 -28.57 28.93 -4.81
N LEU A 696 -29.55 28.14 -4.36
CA LEU A 696 -30.49 28.56 -3.33
C LEU A 696 -29.77 28.84 -2.01
N TRP A 697 -28.82 27.97 -1.64
CA TRP A 697 -28.00 28.14 -0.44
C TRP A 697 -27.16 29.43 -0.47
N THR A 698 -26.63 29.80 -1.64
CA THR A 698 -25.75 30.98 -1.78
C THR A 698 -26.49 32.28 -2.11
N THR A 699 -27.80 32.24 -2.41
CA THR A 699 -28.60 33.42 -2.77
C THR A 699 -29.66 33.75 -1.71
N THR A 700 -30.79 33.06 -1.73
CA THR A 700 -31.96 33.36 -0.88
C THR A 700 -31.95 32.61 0.45
N GLY A 701 -31.15 31.54 0.54
CA GLY A 701 -30.97 30.68 1.69
C GLY A 701 -31.81 29.41 1.63
N LEU A 702 -31.33 28.34 2.28
CA LEU A 702 -32.06 27.08 2.37
C LEU A 702 -33.10 27.14 3.49
N SER A 703 -34.35 26.80 3.16
CA SER A 703 -35.40 26.52 4.14
C SER A 703 -35.19 25.15 4.75
N LYS A 704 -35.16 25.08 6.08
CA LYS A 704 -35.02 23.83 6.85
C LYS A 704 -36.06 23.78 7.98
N THR A 705 -36.62 22.61 8.25
CA THR A 705 -37.44 22.37 9.45
C THR A 705 -36.54 21.95 10.63
N PRO A 706 -36.27 22.81 11.63
CA PRO A 706 -35.29 22.52 12.68
C PRO A 706 -35.82 21.60 13.79
N GLY A 707 -37.08 21.15 13.70
CA GLY A 707 -37.76 20.42 14.77
C GLY A 707 -38.01 21.25 16.03
N LEU A 708 -37.88 22.58 15.94
CA LEU A 708 -38.13 23.52 17.04
C LEU A 708 -39.60 23.95 17.08
N VAL A 709 -40.11 24.19 18.28
CA VAL A 709 -41.47 24.71 18.52
C VAL A 709 -41.38 26.18 18.92
N CYS A 710 -42.11 27.05 18.22
CA CYS A 710 -42.16 28.48 18.52
C CYS A 710 -42.93 28.77 19.82
N ARG A 711 -42.46 29.73 20.62
CA ARG A 711 -43.10 30.19 21.87
C ARG A 711 -43.58 31.65 21.80
N CYS A 712 -43.78 32.22 20.61
CA CYS A 712 -44.22 33.62 20.48
C CYS A 712 -45.61 33.84 21.13
N ASP A 713 -45.80 35.03 21.72
CA ASP A 713 -47.01 35.34 22.49
C ASP A 713 -48.30 35.38 21.65
N SER A 714 -48.18 35.50 20.32
CA SER A 714 -49.31 35.40 19.36
C SER A 714 -50.02 34.04 19.41
N ILE A 715 -49.38 32.99 19.97
CA ILE A 715 -49.97 31.65 20.15
C ILE A 715 -50.77 31.56 21.46
N LYS A 716 -50.53 32.46 22.44
CA LYS A 716 -51.26 32.48 23.72
C LYS A 716 -52.65 33.13 23.61
N ALA A 717 -52.99 33.76 22.49
CA ALA A 717 -54.23 34.52 22.33
C ALA A 717 -55.45 33.70 21.87
N SER A 718 -55.33 32.39 21.59
CA SER A 718 -56.47 31.55 21.14
C SER A 718 -57.02 30.62 22.22
N SER A 719 -56.92 30.95 23.51
CA SER A 719 -57.59 30.18 24.56
C SER A 719 -59.01 30.71 24.79
N GLU A 720 -59.94 30.41 23.88
CA GLU A 720 -61.37 30.46 24.21
C GLU A 720 -61.83 29.20 24.96
N GLN A 721 -62.93 29.39 25.67
CA GLN A 721 -63.29 28.78 26.95
C GLN A 721 -63.49 27.25 26.93
N LYS A 722 -63.04 26.59 28.01
CA LYS A 722 -63.30 25.16 28.30
C LYS A 722 -64.77 24.91 28.69
N PRO A 723 -65.47 23.96 28.04
CA PRO A 723 -66.56 23.22 28.68
C PRO A 723 -65.99 21.97 29.40
N LYS A 724 -66.59 21.63 30.54
CA LYS A 724 -66.35 20.39 31.30
C LYS A 724 -67.12 19.19 30.70
N PRO A 725 -66.76 17.94 31.05
CA PRO A 725 -66.40 16.90 30.08
C PRO A 725 -67.48 15.83 29.86
N ARG A 726 -67.40 15.12 28.72
CA ARG A 726 -67.77 13.70 28.57
C ARG A 726 -67.30 13.19 27.20
N GLY A 727 -66.43 12.17 27.22
CA GLY A 727 -65.97 11.47 26.03
C GLY A 727 -64.46 11.59 25.79
N ARG A 728 -63.82 10.43 25.61
CA ARG A 728 -62.38 10.28 25.34
C ARG A 728 -62.00 11.17 24.14
N PRO A 729 -61.13 12.18 24.29
CA PRO A 729 -60.78 13.04 23.17
C PRO A 729 -59.94 12.23 22.17
N LYS A 730 -60.34 12.23 20.90
CA LYS A 730 -59.39 11.97 19.81
C LYS A 730 -58.29 13.02 19.96
N LYS A 731 -57.02 12.60 20.08
CA LYS A 731 -55.88 13.52 19.97
C LYS A 731 -55.88 14.14 18.57
N VAL A 732 -56.57 15.26 18.40
CA VAL A 732 -56.24 16.23 17.36
C VAL A 732 -54.88 16.78 17.79
N LYS A 733 -53.83 16.50 17.01
CA LYS A 733 -52.54 17.17 17.20
C LYS A 733 -52.76 18.63 16.80
N ASP A 734 -52.82 19.52 17.79
CA ASP A 734 -52.61 20.94 17.56
C ASP A 734 -51.33 21.11 16.73
N LEU A 735 -51.49 21.59 15.50
CA LEU A 735 -50.39 21.96 14.61
C LEU A 735 -49.82 23.28 15.11
N SER A 736 -48.98 23.22 16.14
CA SER A 736 -48.07 24.31 16.47
C SER A 736 -47.30 24.72 15.19
N PRO A 737 -47.21 26.02 14.85
CA PRO A 737 -46.64 26.46 13.59
C PRO A 737 -45.17 26.04 13.50
N ALA A 738 -44.82 25.33 12.41
CA ALA A 738 -43.45 24.96 12.13
C ALA A 738 -42.57 26.21 12.01
N ILE A 739 -41.43 26.21 12.70
CA ILE A 739 -40.38 27.20 12.49
C ILE A 739 -39.67 26.83 11.20
N SER A 740 -39.53 27.76 10.27
CA SER A 740 -38.59 27.63 9.14
C SER A 740 -37.29 28.32 9.51
N VAL A 741 -36.17 27.65 9.25
CA VAL A 741 -34.85 28.29 9.30
C VAL A 741 -34.47 28.67 7.89
N LYS A 742 -34.20 29.95 7.65
CA LYS A 742 -33.47 30.40 6.46
C LYS A 742 -31.99 30.42 6.80
N SER A 743 -31.21 29.61 6.11
CA SER A 743 -29.75 29.60 6.26
C SER A 743 -29.15 30.57 5.25
N GLN A 744 -28.75 31.76 5.68
CA GLN A 744 -28.06 32.77 4.85
C GLN A 744 -26.56 32.85 5.25
N ARG A 745 -25.73 33.53 4.44
CA ARG A 745 -24.29 33.75 4.72
C ARG A 745 -24.10 35.12 5.40
N PRO A 746 -23.05 35.35 6.22
CA PRO A 746 -22.63 36.71 6.59
C PRO A 746 -22.20 37.52 5.36
N GLU A 747 -22.56 38.80 5.33
CA GLU A 747 -22.21 39.80 4.30
C GLU A 747 -20.71 39.85 3.95
N ASP A 748 -20.44 39.83 2.64
CA ASP A 748 -19.30 40.19 1.75
C ASP A 748 -17.89 40.57 2.25
N THR A 749 -17.54 40.46 3.53
CA THR A 749 -16.26 40.99 4.04
C THR A 749 -15.16 39.95 4.25
N ASN A 750 -15.44 38.64 4.15
CA ASN A 750 -14.46 37.58 4.41
C ASN A 750 -14.26 36.62 3.22
N LEU A 751 -12.99 36.41 2.86
CA LEU A 751 -12.52 35.39 1.91
C LEU A 751 -13.07 34.01 2.32
N PRO A 752 -13.70 33.25 1.42
CA PRO A 752 -14.20 31.91 1.73
C PRO A 752 -13.03 30.94 2.00
N PRO A 753 -13.30 29.81 2.71
CA PRO A 753 -12.25 28.86 3.04
C PRO A 753 -11.55 28.31 1.79
N GLN A 754 -10.32 27.85 1.96
CA GLN A 754 -9.52 27.28 0.86
C GLN A 754 -10.21 26.07 0.22
N HIS A 755 -10.88 25.25 1.04
CA HIS A 755 -11.55 24.03 0.64
C HIS A 755 -12.98 23.95 1.20
N LEU A 756 -13.90 23.37 0.43
CA LEU A 756 -15.25 23.04 0.87
C LEU A 756 -15.39 21.53 0.98
N TYR A 757 -15.91 21.06 2.11
CA TYR A 757 -16.18 19.64 2.36
C TYR A 757 -17.69 19.39 2.33
N PHE A 758 -18.17 18.74 1.26
CA PHE A 758 -19.55 18.28 1.17
C PHE A 758 -19.64 16.82 1.60
N PHE A 759 -20.57 16.54 2.52
CA PHE A 759 -20.91 15.19 2.92
C PHE A 759 -22.35 14.89 2.50
N MET A 760 -22.55 13.80 1.76
CA MET A 760 -23.88 13.36 1.38
C MET A 760 -24.39 12.35 2.41
N GLU A 761 -25.50 12.70 3.05
CA GLU A 761 -26.18 11.82 4.00
C GLU A 761 -26.96 10.76 3.24
N VAL A 762 -26.47 9.53 3.34
CA VAL A 762 -26.91 8.39 2.51
C VAL A 762 -27.64 7.33 3.32
N THR A 763 -27.92 7.57 4.60
CA THR A 763 -28.74 6.64 5.42
C THR A 763 -30.23 6.70 5.09
N GLN A 764 -30.66 7.68 4.29
CA GLN A 764 -32.02 7.83 3.77
C GLN A 764 -31.93 8.05 2.26
N PRO A 765 -32.45 7.15 1.39
CA PRO A 765 -33.36 6.03 1.66
C PRO A 765 -32.74 4.83 2.39
N SER A 766 -33.56 4.08 3.14
CA SER A 766 -33.12 2.86 3.85
C SER A 766 -32.94 1.65 2.93
N ASP A 767 -33.67 1.61 1.80
CA ASP A 767 -33.52 0.57 0.80
C ASP A 767 -32.20 0.74 0.04
N PRO A 768 -31.34 -0.31 -0.05
CA PRO A 768 -30.06 -0.21 -0.72
C PRO A 768 -30.13 0.21 -2.20
N ILE A 769 -31.17 -0.19 -2.93
CA ILE A 769 -31.33 0.09 -4.36
C ILE A 769 -31.77 1.55 -4.54
N GLU A 770 -32.74 2.01 -3.76
CA GLU A 770 -33.16 3.42 -3.74
C GLU A 770 -32.02 4.34 -3.31
N ARG A 771 -31.22 3.92 -2.34
CA ARG A 771 -30.02 4.64 -1.91
C ARG A 771 -28.99 4.75 -3.02
N GLU A 772 -28.67 3.66 -3.71
CA GLU A 772 -27.74 3.70 -4.83
C GLU A 772 -28.26 4.60 -5.97
N ARG A 773 -29.56 4.54 -6.27
CA ARG A 773 -30.21 5.43 -7.24
C ARG A 773 -30.12 6.89 -6.81
N TYR A 774 -30.42 7.19 -5.54
CA TYR A 774 -30.29 8.54 -4.98
C TYR A 774 -28.85 9.07 -5.12
N MET A 775 -27.86 8.28 -4.70
CA MET A 775 -26.45 8.63 -4.79
C MET A 775 -25.99 8.82 -6.24
N GLY A 776 -26.49 7.99 -7.17
CA GLY A 776 -26.14 8.02 -8.59
C GLY A 776 -26.87 9.09 -9.39
N ALA A 777 -28.02 9.58 -8.93
CA ALA A 777 -28.77 10.64 -9.58
C ALA A 777 -28.15 12.03 -9.35
N MET A 778 -27.38 12.21 -8.26
CA MET A 778 -26.79 13.48 -7.87
C MET A 778 -25.77 14.00 -8.88
N ASP A 779 -26.10 15.14 -9.48
CA ASP A 779 -25.31 15.77 -10.53
C ASP A 779 -24.40 16.83 -9.92
N TRP A 780 -23.18 16.44 -9.53
CA TRP A 780 -22.23 17.32 -8.86
C TRP A 780 -21.44 18.14 -9.88
N PRO A 781 -21.61 19.47 -9.97
CA PRO A 781 -20.90 20.27 -10.96
C PRO A 781 -19.38 20.20 -10.76
N TYR A 782 -18.61 20.18 -11.85
CA TYR A 782 -17.15 20.22 -11.74
C TYR A 782 -16.66 21.53 -11.10
N GLN A 783 -17.30 22.65 -11.46
CA GLN A 783 -17.06 23.96 -10.86
C GLN A 783 -18.34 24.50 -10.24
N ILE A 784 -18.21 25.13 -9.08
CA ILE A 784 -19.28 25.85 -8.39
C ILE A 784 -18.80 27.25 -8.03
N THR A 785 -19.70 28.22 -8.03
CA THR A 785 -19.39 29.59 -7.61
C THR A 785 -20.09 29.88 -6.30
N ILE A 786 -19.32 30.29 -5.29
CA ILE A 786 -19.84 30.68 -3.99
C ILE A 786 -19.32 32.08 -3.66
N SER A 787 -20.24 33.05 -3.58
CA SER A 787 -19.93 34.46 -3.31
C SER A 787 -18.86 35.04 -4.25
N GLY A 788 -19.06 34.85 -5.56
CA GLY A 788 -18.14 35.33 -6.60
C GLY A 788 -16.84 34.54 -6.74
N VAL A 789 -16.54 33.62 -5.83
CA VAL A 789 -15.32 32.79 -5.89
C VAL A 789 -15.62 31.45 -6.55
N LYS A 790 -14.85 31.11 -7.58
CA LYS A 790 -14.92 29.80 -8.26
C LYS A 790 -14.20 28.74 -7.42
N PHE A 791 -14.88 27.61 -7.25
CA PHE A 791 -14.39 26.42 -6.57
C PHE A 791 -14.42 25.25 -7.55
N THR A 792 -13.32 24.51 -7.65
CA THR A 792 -13.15 23.37 -8.54
C THR A 792 -13.16 22.08 -7.73
N LEU A 793 -13.92 21.07 -8.19
CA LEU A 793 -13.97 19.76 -7.57
C LEU A 793 -12.59 19.09 -7.68
N PHE A 794 -12.03 18.67 -6.54
CA PHE A 794 -10.64 18.23 -6.44
C PHE A 794 -10.50 16.77 -5.97
N SER A 795 -11.40 16.33 -5.09
CA SER A 795 -11.49 14.92 -4.69
C SER A 795 -12.93 14.49 -4.46
N ARG A 796 -13.24 13.25 -4.87
CA ARG A 796 -14.55 12.63 -4.68
C ARG A 796 -14.40 11.26 -4.03
N GLY A 797 -15.14 11.04 -2.97
CA GLY A 797 -15.20 9.80 -2.21
C GLY A 797 -16.46 9.00 -2.47
N TYR A 798 -16.35 7.69 -2.30
CA TYR A 798 -17.40 6.74 -2.63
C TYR A 798 -17.60 5.70 -1.53
N TRP A 799 -18.83 5.20 -1.44
CA TRP A 799 -19.27 4.16 -0.53
C TRP A 799 -20.37 3.29 -1.15
N ASN A 800 -20.28 1.97 -1.03
CA ASN A 800 -21.27 1.03 -1.57
C ASN A 800 -22.01 0.19 -0.50
N GLY A 801 -21.97 0.62 0.76
CA GLY A 801 -22.53 -0.14 1.88
C GLY A 801 -21.50 -0.95 2.67
N CYS A 802 -20.43 -1.44 2.02
CA CYS A 802 -19.40 -2.25 2.67
C CYS A 802 -17.97 -1.76 2.46
N HIS A 803 -17.71 -0.90 1.46
CA HIS A 803 -16.37 -0.46 1.12
C HIS A 803 -16.31 1.04 0.83
N TYR A 804 -15.16 1.65 1.12
CA TYR A 804 -14.86 3.06 0.87
C TYR A 804 -13.67 3.20 -0.07
N TRP A 805 -13.75 4.11 -1.03
CA TRP A 805 -12.66 4.47 -1.94
C TRP A 805 -12.79 5.93 -2.40
N CYS A 806 -11.77 6.50 -3.03
CA CYS A 806 -11.79 7.86 -3.56
C CYS A 806 -11.16 7.95 -4.96
N LYS A 807 -11.43 9.06 -5.65
CA LYS A 807 -10.69 9.55 -6.82
C LYS A 807 -10.12 10.93 -6.50
N ASN A 808 -8.89 11.19 -6.93
CA ASN A 808 -8.18 12.47 -6.80
C ASN A 808 -7.18 12.67 -7.95
N ASP A 809 -6.69 13.90 -8.11
CA ASP A 809 -5.67 14.27 -9.11
C ASP A 809 -4.23 13.88 -8.66
N GLY A 810 -3.99 13.86 -7.35
CA GLY A 810 -2.70 13.49 -6.74
C GLY A 810 -2.65 12.06 -6.21
N ASN A 811 -2.46 11.06 -7.08
CA ASN A 811 -2.08 9.68 -6.73
C ASN A 811 -2.93 8.96 -5.65
N ALA A 812 -4.17 8.64 -6.02
CA ALA A 812 -4.84 7.39 -5.70
C ALA A 812 -5.74 6.99 -6.88
N ARG A 813 -5.12 6.34 -7.87
CA ARG A 813 -5.74 5.71 -9.06
C ARG A 813 -6.27 6.72 -10.09
N LEU A 814 -5.39 7.14 -11.02
CA LEU A 814 -5.75 7.86 -12.25
C LEU A 814 -6.87 7.10 -12.99
N VAL A 815 -8.10 7.60 -12.88
CA VAL A 815 -9.26 7.14 -13.65
C VAL A 815 -9.47 8.02 -14.89
N ASN A 816 -8.86 9.20 -14.93
CA ASN A 816 -8.81 10.12 -16.07
C ASN A 816 -7.77 11.22 -15.78
N THR A 817 -7.13 11.79 -16.81
CA THR A 817 -6.29 13.02 -16.72
C THR A 817 -7.11 14.30 -16.83
N ASP A 818 -8.39 14.18 -17.21
CA ASP A 818 -9.33 15.30 -17.20
C ASP A 818 -9.96 15.46 -15.81
N MET A 819 -9.62 16.55 -15.13
CA MET A 819 -10.18 16.94 -13.83
C MET A 819 -11.71 17.10 -13.89
N SER A 820 -12.30 17.45 -15.04
CA SER A 820 -13.75 17.57 -15.19
C SER A 820 -14.49 16.24 -14.96
N SER A 821 -13.80 15.12 -15.19
CA SER A 821 -14.37 13.77 -15.17
C SER A 821 -14.71 13.23 -13.78
N ILE A 822 -14.30 13.91 -12.70
CA ILE A 822 -14.76 13.58 -11.34
C ILE A 822 -16.07 14.30 -10.98
N GLY A 823 -16.50 15.27 -11.79
CA GLY A 823 -17.82 15.90 -11.74
C GLY A 823 -18.93 15.01 -12.28
N GLY A 824 -20.14 15.56 -12.36
CA GLY A 824 -21.33 14.92 -12.87
C GLY A 824 -21.91 13.83 -11.96
N ARG A 825 -22.75 12.99 -12.56
CA ARG A 825 -23.47 11.89 -11.92
C ARG A 825 -22.57 10.67 -11.75
N HIS A 826 -22.32 10.29 -10.51
CA HIS A 826 -21.62 9.05 -10.22
C HIS A 826 -22.32 8.27 -9.09
N PRO A 827 -22.63 6.98 -9.32
CA PRO A 827 -23.15 6.11 -8.27
C PRO A 827 -22.14 6.00 -7.12
N PHE A 828 -22.66 5.66 -5.95
CA PHE A 828 -21.87 5.47 -4.73
C PHE A 828 -21.16 6.72 -4.20
N THR A 829 -21.40 7.92 -4.73
CA THR A 829 -20.80 9.16 -4.17
C THR A 829 -21.15 9.31 -2.69
N SER A 830 -20.20 9.69 -1.83
CA SER A 830 -20.45 9.84 -0.39
C SER A 830 -19.90 11.16 0.17
N TRP A 831 -18.76 11.63 -0.34
CA TRP A 831 -18.24 12.97 0.00
C TRP A 831 -17.50 13.61 -1.17
N LEU A 832 -17.38 14.93 -1.15
CA LEU A 832 -16.69 15.72 -2.15
C LEU A 832 -15.88 16.84 -1.50
N PHE A 833 -14.74 17.16 -2.11
CA PHE A 833 -13.90 18.29 -1.74
C PHE A 833 -13.72 19.21 -2.93
N TYR A 834 -14.13 20.46 -2.78
CA TYR A 834 -13.85 21.52 -3.75
C TYR A 834 -12.75 22.44 -3.22
N THR A 835 -11.93 23.00 -4.10
CA THR A 835 -10.88 23.96 -3.75
C THR A 835 -10.99 25.21 -4.61
N ARG A 836 -10.71 26.38 -4.03
CA ARG A 836 -10.54 27.62 -4.80
C ARG A 836 -9.07 27.83 -5.20
N VAL A 837 -8.85 28.73 -6.15
CA VAL A 837 -7.53 29.31 -6.44
C VAL A 837 -6.95 29.99 -5.19
N TRP A 838 -5.63 30.00 -5.07
CA TRP A 838 -4.93 30.77 -4.04
C TRP A 838 -5.09 32.27 -4.29
N THR A 839 -5.15 33.06 -3.22
CA THR A 839 -4.94 34.50 -3.33
C THR A 839 -3.46 34.78 -3.58
N SER A 840 -3.12 36.00 -4.04
CA SER A 840 -1.72 36.38 -4.27
C SER A 840 -0.83 36.20 -3.02
N GLU A 841 -1.36 36.47 -1.83
CA GLU A 841 -0.65 36.25 -0.56
C GLU A 841 -0.44 34.77 -0.25
N GLU A 842 -1.45 33.93 -0.49
CA GLU A 842 -1.35 32.47 -0.31
C GLU A 842 -0.36 31.86 -1.31
N GLU A 843 -0.39 32.31 -2.56
CA GLU A 843 0.51 31.87 -3.61
C GLU A 843 1.96 32.24 -3.31
N GLU A 844 2.23 33.47 -2.87
CA GLU A 844 3.57 33.89 -2.46
C GLU A 844 4.08 33.04 -1.28
N HIS A 845 3.22 32.76 -0.30
CA HIS A 845 3.56 31.88 0.81
C HIS A 845 3.92 30.47 0.34
N VAL A 846 3.12 29.89 -0.55
CA VAL A 846 3.35 28.54 -1.09
C VAL A 846 4.64 28.51 -1.91
N LYS A 847 4.86 29.45 -2.83
CA LYS A 847 6.10 29.57 -3.62
C LYS A 847 7.33 29.69 -2.70
N SER A 848 7.27 30.53 -1.67
CA SER A 848 8.34 30.67 -0.67
C SER A 848 8.62 29.37 0.08
N ALA A 849 7.57 28.62 0.45
CA ALA A 849 7.71 27.35 1.14
C ALA A 849 8.32 26.27 0.23
N ILE A 850 7.88 26.18 -1.02
CA ILE A 850 8.41 25.25 -2.04
C ILE A 850 9.89 25.56 -2.30
N ALA A 851 10.26 26.84 -2.46
CA ALA A 851 11.65 27.25 -2.65
C ALA A 851 12.53 26.82 -1.47
N LYS A 852 12.06 26.94 -0.22
CA LYS A 852 12.79 26.44 0.97
C LYS A 852 12.95 24.92 0.96
N ILE A 853 11.93 24.18 0.53
CA ILE A 853 11.98 22.71 0.42
C ILE A 853 13.00 22.29 -0.65
N SER A 854 12.98 22.94 -1.81
CA SER A 854 13.91 22.70 -2.91
C SER A 854 15.36 22.98 -2.50
N ASN A 855 15.62 24.13 -1.88
CA ASN A 855 16.95 24.50 -1.37
C ASN A 855 17.48 23.53 -0.30
N ALA A 856 16.60 22.95 0.53
CA ALA A 856 16.97 21.97 1.54
C ALA A 856 17.23 20.57 0.97
N ASN A 857 16.81 20.29 -0.27
CA ASN A 857 16.93 18.99 -0.92
C ASN A 857 17.46 19.12 -2.36
N PRO A 858 18.68 19.67 -2.55
CA PRO A 858 19.21 20.00 -3.89
C PRO A 858 19.43 18.79 -4.81
N ASN A 859 19.50 17.58 -4.25
CA ASN A 859 19.72 16.33 -4.98
C ASN A 859 18.45 15.45 -5.06
N ALA A 860 17.26 16.02 -4.84
CA ALA A 860 16.02 15.25 -4.89
C ALA A 860 15.68 14.83 -6.33
N GLU A 861 15.44 13.54 -6.54
CA GLU A 861 15.04 12.97 -7.84
C GLU A 861 13.52 13.05 -8.09
N GLY A 862 12.72 13.34 -7.06
CA GLY A 862 11.27 13.43 -7.12
C GLY A 862 10.76 14.85 -7.34
N TYR A 863 9.51 14.97 -7.79
CA TYR A 863 8.81 16.25 -7.88
C TYR A 863 8.31 16.70 -6.50
N VAL A 864 8.39 18.01 -6.20
CA VAL A 864 7.58 18.62 -5.15
C VAL A 864 6.14 18.60 -5.67
N VAL A 865 5.24 17.95 -4.94
CA VAL A 865 3.80 18.06 -5.23
C VAL A 865 3.42 19.49 -4.87
N ASP A 866 3.09 20.32 -5.88
CA ASP A 866 2.33 21.59 -5.81
C ASP A 866 2.84 22.71 -6.72
N GLU A 867 3.10 22.42 -8.00
CA GLU A 867 2.96 23.43 -9.05
C GLU A 867 1.64 23.12 -9.78
N PHE A 868 0.51 23.45 -9.14
CA PHE A 868 -0.81 23.29 -9.76
C PHE A 868 -1.40 24.67 -9.97
N ASP A 869 -1.13 25.19 -11.17
CA ASP A 869 -1.69 26.43 -11.65
C ASP A 869 -3.14 26.19 -12.09
N ILE A 870 -4.11 26.65 -11.28
CA ILE A 870 -5.55 26.58 -11.61
C ILE A 870 -5.90 27.71 -12.63
N SER A 871 -4.92 28.53 -13.06
CA SER A 871 -5.16 29.68 -13.95
C SER A 871 -5.39 29.33 -15.42
N ASP A 872 -5.01 28.13 -15.90
CA ASP A 872 -4.99 27.80 -17.35
C ASP A 872 -6.37 27.46 -17.96
N SER A 873 -7.47 27.87 -17.32
CA SER A 873 -8.84 27.63 -17.80
C SER A 873 -9.64 28.91 -18.06
N SER A 874 -8.99 30.08 -18.14
CA SER A 874 -9.69 31.35 -18.42
C SER A 874 -9.65 31.81 -19.88
N ASP A 875 -8.86 31.19 -20.76
CA ASP A 875 -8.50 31.80 -22.06
C ASP A 875 -9.06 31.03 -23.28
N VAL A 876 -10.29 30.52 -23.20
CA VAL A 876 -11.00 29.93 -24.36
C VAL A 876 -12.35 30.60 -24.54
N ASP A 877 -12.35 31.93 -24.67
CA ASP A 877 -13.51 32.71 -25.13
C ASP A 877 -13.00 34.01 -25.79
N ASP A 878 -12.15 33.90 -26.83
CA ASP A 878 -11.94 34.98 -27.82
C ASP A 878 -10.96 34.54 -28.94
N ALA A 879 -11.45 33.85 -29.96
CA ALA A 879 -10.82 33.76 -31.28
C ALA A 879 -11.77 33.12 -32.30
N SER A 880 -12.97 33.69 -32.43
CA SER A 880 -13.82 33.48 -33.60
C SER A 880 -13.80 34.76 -34.43
N GLU A 881 -12.86 34.84 -35.36
CA GLU A 881 -12.86 35.68 -36.58
C GLU A 881 -11.41 35.87 -37.03
N GLU A 882 -11.00 35.11 -38.05
CA GLU A 882 -10.23 35.61 -39.20
C GLU A 882 -9.64 34.45 -40.03
N ALA A 883 -9.65 34.65 -41.35
CA ALA A 883 -8.97 33.87 -42.39
C ALA A 883 -9.63 32.57 -42.87
N GLN A 884 -10.83 32.71 -43.44
CA GLN A 884 -11.06 32.23 -44.80
C GLN A 884 -10.17 33.03 -45.76
N ASP A 885 -9.13 32.42 -46.33
CA ASP A 885 -8.80 32.60 -47.77
C ASP A 885 -7.62 31.71 -48.23
N ARG A 886 -7.71 31.24 -49.50
CA ARG A 886 -6.65 30.67 -50.38
C ARG A 886 -6.17 29.26 -50.03
N LYS A 887 -6.60 28.17 -50.66
CA LYS A 887 -6.75 27.82 -52.10
C LYS A 887 -5.43 27.78 -52.89
N ASP A 888 -5.19 26.57 -53.42
CA ASP A 888 -4.40 26.18 -54.60
C ASP A 888 -2.87 26.39 -54.59
N SER A 889 -2.10 25.31 -54.78
CA SER A 889 -1.21 25.12 -55.95
C SER A 889 -0.26 23.92 -55.79
N ALA A 890 -0.10 23.20 -56.89
CA ALA A 890 0.70 22.01 -57.11
C ALA A 890 2.22 22.24 -57.21
N GLY A 891 2.97 21.14 -57.37
CA GLY A 891 4.10 21.12 -58.31
C GLY A 891 5.46 20.67 -57.77
N GLU A 892 5.74 19.38 -57.99
CA GLU A 892 6.90 18.83 -58.72
C GLU A 892 8.38 19.15 -58.34
N SER A 893 9.10 18.02 -58.21
CA SER A 893 10.40 17.67 -58.84
C SER A 893 11.68 18.38 -58.39
N ASP A 894 12.67 17.62 -57.91
CA ASP A 894 13.66 16.92 -58.75
C ASP A 894 15.06 16.75 -58.10
N SER A 895 15.62 15.56 -58.37
CA SER A 895 17.00 15.21 -58.73
C SER A 895 18.26 15.39 -57.83
N SER A 896 19.01 14.27 -57.87
CA SER A 896 20.47 14.12 -58.11
C SER A 896 21.43 13.82 -56.95
N ASP A 897 21.86 12.55 -56.98
CA ASP A 897 23.23 12.03 -57.18
C ASP A 897 24.30 12.12 -56.08
N GLY A 898 25.00 10.99 -55.92
CA GLY A 898 26.26 10.87 -55.18
C GLY A 898 26.64 9.45 -54.75
N GLU A 899 26.92 8.59 -55.73
CA GLU A 899 27.84 7.43 -55.75
C GLU A 899 29.12 7.62 -54.88
N GLU A 900 29.92 6.64 -54.42
CA GLU A 900 30.09 5.20 -54.68
C GLU A 900 31.10 4.61 -53.65
N ASP A 901 31.13 3.27 -53.58
CA ASP A 901 32.31 2.39 -53.42
C ASP A 901 33.05 2.16 -52.08
N LEU A 902 33.61 0.98 -51.78
CA LEU A 902 33.48 -0.47 -52.11
C LEU A 902 34.54 -1.15 -51.20
N SER A 903 34.20 -2.23 -50.47
CA SER A 903 34.78 -3.61 -50.57
C SER A 903 36.23 -3.79 -50.02
N ASP A 904 36.78 -4.91 -49.53
CA ASP A 904 36.39 -6.31 -49.28
C ASP A 904 37.52 -6.99 -48.43
N SER A 905 37.25 -8.20 -47.91
CA SER A 905 38.18 -9.33 -47.63
C SER A 905 39.09 -9.27 -46.36
N SER A 906 39.50 -10.34 -45.66
CA SER A 906 39.15 -11.79 -45.60
C SER A 906 39.94 -12.50 -44.45
N ALA A 907 39.31 -13.53 -43.84
CA ALA A 907 39.78 -14.86 -43.36
C ALA A 907 40.99 -15.13 -42.39
N GLY A 908 40.73 -16.05 -41.43
CA GLY A 908 41.63 -17.10 -40.85
C GLY A 908 42.38 -16.74 -39.55
N SER A 909 42.53 -17.55 -38.49
CA SER A 909 42.40 -19.00 -38.22
C SER A 909 42.47 -19.27 -36.69
N SER A 910 41.89 -20.39 -36.21
CA SER A 910 42.16 -21.07 -34.90
C SER A 910 43.21 -22.20 -35.12
N PRO A 911 43.74 -23.01 -34.14
CA PRO A 911 43.15 -23.45 -32.84
C PRO A 911 44.12 -23.80 -31.65
N GLU A 912 43.53 -24.34 -30.54
CA GLU A 912 44.05 -25.26 -29.48
C GLU A 912 45.19 -24.79 -28.53
N SER A 913 45.39 -25.24 -27.27
CA SER A 913 44.64 -25.87 -26.16
C SER A 913 45.60 -25.93 -24.95
N ASP A 914 45.07 -26.22 -23.76
CA ASP A 914 45.70 -26.82 -22.56
C ASP A 914 46.21 -26.00 -21.35
N SER A 915 45.92 -26.63 -20.20
CA SER A 915 46.02 -26.39 -18.75
C SER A 915 47.41 -25.99 -18.20
N GLU A 916 47.58 -25.39 -17.00
CA GLU A 916 47.43 -25.99 -15.65
C GLU A 916 47.74 -24.96 -14.52
N GLU A 917 47.50 -25.34 -13.27
CA GLU A 917 47.58 -24.58 -12.00
C GLU A 917 48.94 -23.93 -11.63
N ALA A 918 48.92 -22.84 -10.83
CA ALA A 918 49.76 -22.70 -9.62
C ALA A 918 49.46 -21.44 -8.77
N LYS A 919 49.45 -21.65 -7.45
CA LYS A 919 49.42 -20.66 -6.35
C LYS A 919 50.65 -19.73 -6.35
N ALA A 920 50.46 -18.46 -5.98
CA ALA A 920 51.48 -17.72 -5.21
C ALA A 920 50.90 -16.51 -4.45
N VAL A 921 51.22 -16.49 -3.15
CA VAL A 921 51.12 -15.38 -2.19
C VAL A 921 52.04 -14.23 -2.61
N ARG A 922 51.60 -12.97 -2.48
CA ARG A 922 52.51 -11.83 -2.23
C ARG A 922 51.81 -10.63 -1.57
N THR A 923 52.46 -10.19 -0.50
CA THR A 923 52.28 -9.03 0.37
C THR A 923 52.65 -7.69 -0.31
N ALA A 924 52.32 -6.59 0.41
CA ALA A 924 52.81 -5.19 0.26
C ALA A 924 52.03 -4.33 -0.77
N SER A 925 51.69 -3.05 -0.59
CA SER A 925 52.02 -2.04 0.42
C SER A 925 51.01 -0.87 0.34
N ILE A 926 50.91 -0.13 1.45
CA ILE A 926 50.19 1.14 1.64
C ILE A 926 50.90 2.28 0.88
N PRO A 927 50.17 3.29 0.36
CA PRO A 927 50.66 4.65 0.27
C PRO A 927 49.85 5.62 1.15
N ASN A 928 50.57 6.26 2.06
CA ASN A 928 50.17 7.41 2.88
C ASN A 928 50.39 8.69 2.06
N ILE A 929 49.37 9.55 1.84
CA ILE A 929 49.59 10.97 1.50
C ILE A 929 48.57 11.89 2.20
N LYS A 930 49.08 12.49 3.29
CA LYS A 930 49.00 13.89 3.76
C LYS A 930 47.71 14.72 3.63
N VAL A 931 47.23 15.10 4.83
CA VAL A 931 46.42 16.29 5.15
C VAL A 931 47.34 17.53 5.24
N PRO A 932 46.92 18.74 4.80
CA PRO A 932 47.64 19.97 5.09
C PRO A 932 47.25 20.53 6.46
N VAL A 933 48.27 20.85 7.26
CA VAL A 933 48.19 21.59 8.53
C VAL A 933 48.43 23.08 8.23
N SER A 934 47.58 23.94 8.77
CA SER A 934 47.86 25.36 8.99
C SER A 934 48.16 25.56 10.48
N THR A 935 49.26 26.24 10.78
CA THR A 935 49.78 26.55 12.12
C THR A 935 50.00 28.06 12.26
N ALA A 936 50.18 28.48 13.52
CA ALA A 936 50.60 29.80 14.05
C ALA A 936 49.44 30.66 14.61
N ASP A 937 49.49 31.25 15.81
CA ASP A 937 50.46 31.32 16.91
C ASP A 937 49.70 31.83 18.19
N ILE A 938 49.83 31.22 19.38
CA ILE A 938 50.76 31.44 20.53
C ILE A 938 50.45 32.64 21.46
N SER A 939 50.51 32.33 22.78
CA SER A 939 50.65 33.15 24.01
C SER A 939 49.35 33.43 24.79
N ALA A 940 49.23 33.29 26.12
CA ALA A 940 50.12 32.89 27.21
C ALA A 940 49.31 32.42 28.46
N SER A 941 49.96 31.62 29.31
CA SER A 941 49.69 31.08 30.67
C SER A 941 49.04 32.04 31.72
N PRO A 942 48.63 31.63 32.96
CA PRO A 942 49.04 30.45 33.74
C PRO A 942 48.02 29.73 34.68
N LYS A 943 48.39 28.48 35.02
CA LYS A 943 48.28 27.76 36.32
C LYS A 943 47.00 27.89 37.17
N SER A 944 46.26 26.78 37.29
CA SER A 944 45.51 26.44 38.50
C SER A 944 46.34 25.52 39.40
N GLN A 945 46.47 25.91 40.68
CA GLN A 945 46.95 25.04 41.73
C GLN A 945 45.85 24.04 42.13
N SER A 946 46.30 22.81 42.32
CA SER A 946 45.63 21.69 42.94
C SER A 946 45.64 21.80 44.46
N ASN A 947 44.48 21.50 45.08
CA ASN A 947 44.32 20.73 46.33
C ASN A 947 44.82 21.37 47.66
N PRO A 948 44.49 20.82 48.84
CA PRO A 948 43.41 19.88 49.20
C PRO A 948 42.75 20.13 50.59
N GLN A 949 41.66 19.36 50.83
CA GLN A 949 41.37 18.64 52.09
C GLN A 949 40.89 19.39 53.37
N PRO A 950 40.28 18.62 54.31
CA PRO A 950 39.11 19.04 55.08
C PRO A 950 39.42 19.22 56.57
N ASN A 951 38.50 19.86 57.31
CA ASN A 951 38.24 19.46 58.69
C ASN A 951 36.91 20.01 59.22
N ASN A 952 36.08 19.09 59.74
CA ASN A 952 35.47 19.14 61.07
C ASN A 952 34.96 20.49 61.62
N GLN A 953 33.63 20.61 61.82
CA GLN A 953 32.95 20.71 63.14
C GLN A 953 31.56 21.37 63.06
N SER A 954 30.65 20.84 63.89
CA SER A 954 29.50 21.48 64.54
C SER A 954 28.42 22.17 63.69
N HIS A 955 27.29 21.45 63.49
CA HIS A 955 25.90 21.78 63.88
C HIS A 955 24.85 21.21 62.92
#